data_AF-A0A8J7DEY9-F1
#
_entry.id   AF-A0A8J7DEY9-F1
#
_cell.length_a   1.000
_cell.length_b   1.000
_cell.length_c   1.000
_cell.angle_alpha   90.00
_cell.angle_beta   90.00
_cell.angle_gamma   90.00
#
_symmetry.space_group_name_H-M   'P 1'
#
loop_
_entity.id
_entity.type
_entity.pdbx_description
1 polymer ?
#
loop_
_entity_poly.entity_id
_entity_poly.type
_entity_poly.pdbx_seq_one_letter_code
_entity_poly.pdbx_strand_id
1 'polypeptide(L)'
;MAGEFRGRQLQGQRFRRQDLSGFDFRGSDIRGADFSEAILENANFSGAHAGLQPYVSIALVTLAFLLLCLASMMTSYASISISSILVDISGSREYNLISSFLSIGILIFFSGLVYLRGLTQTAPLVVVVTAIITTFITLISGEFAGLGVSFVQSTAIAGAISGCLISALGHSINLNVVESKTLNRFYFGLTTLIGGLWGIGFGLKQLSEMPFTQVQILTALIIAIAILTPLLFLSTRISRKAISGDLRYTLIRSLALACTTQGTSFKGANLRNANFENTFLKSTDFREASLGRVNWFEAQKIDQARTEGTYLSSPSIQKLATTKIGRDQNYSFLCLRTLNLSNADLRNASFIGTDLTDTDLSNADLTGAILAQAQLYRANLQGACLTGTTIQDWGISTETILDSIICDFVYMRMPTPEDKDPCRKPDNRQEVFKDGDFSDFMAPILNTLGLYRQQNVDPRALAHTFKTLDLYHHDGIDPAAAAIALKNLSEAHPEAQLQVVALEGRGNEKIRLQAQVIGTVDRSELSTEYFSQYQEIQSLPHHDLQSLLSGISEKDDRIKKLEQMVLSAMENNKFYVETSYNLGQEPPKKILILTANPTDTDRLRLEKEAREIQAGLDRAKQRDRFQISYSLASRPSDLRRALLDHKPKIVHFSGHGGGEDGLAFENNSGKLHLVNTSALAKLFSIFKDEIECVVLNACYSEVQAESISQHIDYVIGMNKAIGDHAAIEFAIGFYDAIGAGRTVEEAFEIGCASIELENIPEALTPVIKRKSNTDKTESSS
;
A
#
# COMPACT_ATOMS: atom_id res chain seq x y z
N MET A 1 -30.25 21.12 15.98
CA MET A 1 -30.14 20.40 17.26
C MET A 1 -29.72 18.98 16.92
N ALA A 2 -28.47 18.60 17.23
CA ALA A 2 -28.09 17.20 17.16
C ALA A 2 -28.94 16.41 18.17
N GLY A 3 -29.42 15.22 17.80
CA GLY A 3 -30.15 14.37 18.74
C GLY A 3 -29.19 13.74 19.75
N GLU A 4 -29.66 13.60 21.00
CA GLU A 4 -28.90 12.95 22.07
C GLU A 4 -29.45 11.54 22.35
N PHE A 5 -28.62 10.53 22.11
CA PHE A 5 -28.83 9.13 22.49
C PHE A 5 -27.83 8.65 23.56
N ARG A 6 -27.15 9.58 24.22
CA ARG A 6 -26.15 9.31 25.25
C ARG A 6 -26.70 8.36 26.33
N GLY A 7 -25.96 7.27 26.60
CA GLY A 7 -26.29 6.25 27.60
C GLY A 7 -27.58 5.46 27.34
N ARG A 8 -28.22 5.61 26.18
CA ARG A 8 -29.48 4.93 25.86
C ARG A 8 -29.27 3.46 25.52
N GLN A 9 -30.31 2.68 25.74
CA GLN A 9 -30.43 1.28 25.32
C GLN A 9 -31.09 1.26 23.92
N LEU A 10 -30.27 1.10 22.88
CA LEU A 10 -30.67 1.18 21.47
C LEU A 10 -30.57 -0.16 20.74
N GLN A 11 -30.61 -1.27 21.48
CA GLN A 11 -30.42 -2.58 20.89
C GLN A 11 -31.49 -2.87 19.83
N GLY A 12 -31.06 -3.34 18.66
CA GLY A 12 -31.97 -3.68 17.55
C GLY A 12 -32.65 -2.50 16.86
N GLN A 13 -32.38 -1.26 17.27
CA GLN A 13 -32.98 -0.07 16.68
C GLN A 13 -32.52 0.10 15.22
N ARG A 14 -33.39 0.65 14.37
CA ARG A 14 -33.13 0.83 12.95
C ARG A 14 -32.94 2.31 12.61
N PHE A 15 -31.72 2.64 12.23
CA PHE A 15 -31.25 3.97 11.82
C PHE A 15 -30.82 4.01 10.35
N ARG A 16 -31.12 2.95 9.60
CA ARG A 16 -30.73 2.78 8.20
C ARG A 16 -31.12 3.99 7.35
N ARG A 17 -30.17 4.52 6.57
CA ARG A 17 -30.32 5.68 5.67
C ARG A 17 -30.76 6.98 6.33
N GLN A 18 -30.67 7.09 7.66
CA GLN A 18 -30.97 8.34 8.35
C GLN A 18 -29.76 9.28 8.32
N ASP A 19 -30.03 10.58 8.34
CA ASP A 19 -29.03 11.59 8.64
C ASP A 19 -28.97 11.80 10.16
N LEU A 20 -27.87 11.35 10.73
CA LEU A 20 -27.54 11.38 12.15
C LEU A 20 -26.21 12.10 12.36
N SER A 21 -25.89 13.05 11.47
CA SER A 21 -24.67 13.84 11.56
C SER A 21 -24.61 14.61 12.88
N GLY A 22 -23.48 14.47 13.58
CA GLY A 22 -23.23 15.10 14.88
C GLY A 22 -24.01 14.52 16.07
N PHE A 23 -24.77 13.43 15.91
CA PHE A 23 -25.51 12.83 17.02
C PHE A 23 -24.59 12.23 18.08
N ASP A 24 -25.03 12.29 19.33
CA ASP A 24 -24.30 11.78 20.49
C ASP A 24 -24.83 10.42 20.94
N PHE A 25 -24.05 9.37 20.72
CA PHE A 25 -24.29 7.98 21.12
C PHE A 25 -23.37 7.53 22.26
N ARG A 26 -22.71 8.45 22.96
CA ARG A 26 -21.71 8.10 23.98
C ARG A 26 -22.26 7.16 25.05
N GLY A 27 -21.53 6.09 25.34
CA GLY A 27 -21.92 5.11 26.36
C GLY A 27 -23.23 4.36 26.09
N SER A 28 -23.80 4.47 24.89
CA SER A 28 -25.04 3.78 24.53
C SER A 28 -24.79 2.30 24.24
N ASP A 29 -25.80 1.46 24.47
CA ASP A 29 -25.79 0.07 24.04
C ASP A 29 -26.48 -0.03 22.68
N ILE A 30 -25.68 -0.22 21.62
CA ILE A 30 -26.11 -0.25 20.23
C ILE A 30 -26.05 -1.67 19.64
N ARG A 31 -26.01 -2.71 20.48
CA ARG A 31 -25.94 -4.10 20.00
C ARG A 31 -27.10 -4.43 19.07
N GLY A 32 -26.78 -4.89 17.86
CA GLY A 32 -27.74 -5.22 16.82
C GLY A 32 -28.46 -4.03 16.20
N ALA A 33 -28.07 -2.79 16.51
CA ALA A 33 -28.60 -1.61 15.84
C ALA A 33 -28.15 -1.56 14.36
N ASP A 34 -29.03 -1.13 13.48
CA ASP A 34 -28.79 -1.04 12.05
C ASP A 34 -28.60 0.41 11.60
N PHE A 35 -27.35 0.82 11.41
CA PHE A 35 -26.93 2.11 10.85
C PHE A 35 -26.51 1.99 9.37
N SER A 36 -26.93 0.94 8.67
CA SER A 36 -26.49 0.72 7.29
C SER A 36 -26.86 1.92 6.41
N GLU A 37 -25.94 2.36 5.54
CA GLU A 37 -26.13 3.50 4.64
C GLU A 37 -26.53 4.82 5.33
N ALA A 38 -26.37 4.94 6.65
CA ALA A 38 -26.65 6.18 7.39
C ALA A 38 -25.55 7.22 7.19
N ILE A 39 -25.90 8.50 7.33
CA ILE A 39 -24.94 9.60 7.39
C ILE A 39 -24.66 9.88 8.87
N LEU A 40 -23.44 9.60 9.30
CA LEU A 40 -22.98 9.67 10.69
C LEU A 40 -21.75 10.55 10.81
N GLU A 41 -21.65 11.56 9.95
CA GLU A 41 -20.51 12.46 9.94
C GLU A 41 -20.43 13.21 11.28
N ASN A 42 -19.26 13.25 11.90
CA ASN A 42 -19.04 13.84 13.22
C ASN A 42 -19.87 13.20 14.37
N ALA A 43 -20.50 12.03 14.17
CA ALA A 43 -21.25 11.36 15.24
C ALA A 43 -20.30 10.83 16.33
N ASN A 44 -20.75 10.83 17.59
CA ASN A 44 -19.93 10.44 18.73
C ASN A 44 -20.41 9.12 19.34
N PHE A 45 -19.67 8.04 19.13
CA PHE A 45 -19.90 6.71 19.69
C PHE A 45 -19.00 6.38 20.88
N SER A 46 -18.28 7.36 21.45
CA SER A 46 -17.25 7.02 22.45
C SER A 46 -17.81 6.25 23.64
N GLY A 47 -17.20 5.13 23.99
CA GLY A 47 -17.64 4.23 25.06
C GLY A 47 -18.92 3.45 24.76
N ALA A 48 -19.47 3.50 23.54
CA ALA A 48 -20.64 2.71 23.17
C ALA A 48 -20.31 1.21 23.12
N HIS A 49 -21.36 0.38 23.25
CA HIS A 49 -21.24 -1.07 23.20
C HIS A 49 -21.99 -1.61 21.98
N ALA A 50 -21.24 -1.98 20.94
CA ALA A 50 -21.73 -2.58 19.72
C ALA A 50 -21.57 -4.10 19.71
N GLY A 51 -22.22 -4.77 18.76
CA GLY A 51 -22.14 -6.20 18.56
C GLY A 51 -23.48 -6.91 18.61
N LEU A 52 -23.52 -8.14 19.10
CA LEU A 52 -24.71 -8.99 19.07
C LEU A 52 -25.62 -8.77 20.26
N GLN A 53 -26.94 -8.74 20.02
CA GLN A 53 -27.91 -8.74 21.10
C GLN A 53 -27.82 -10.05 21.92
N PRO A 54 -28.09 -10.01 23.25
CA PRO A 54 -27.98 -11.20 24.10
C PRO A 54 -28.76 -12.42 23.60
N TYR A 55 -29.98 -12.25 23.07
CA TYR A 55 -30.77 -13.37 22.57
C TYR A 55 -30.19 -13.98 21.29
N VAL A 56 -29.60 -13.16 20.41
CA VAL A 56 -28.90 -13.63 19.19
C VAL A 56 -27.66 -14.43 19.60
N SER A 57 -26.92 -13.93 20.58
CA SER A 57 -25.77 -14.63 21.15
C SER A 57 -26.17 -16.00 21.70
N ILE A 58 -27.28 -16.10 22.44
CA ILE A 58 -27.80 -17.39 22.93
C ILE A 58 -28.15 -18.30 21.76
N ALA A 59 -28.89 -17.81 20.76
CA ALA A 59 -29.27 -18.61 19.58
C ALA A 59 -28.05 -19.14 18.81
N LEU A 60 -27.01 -18.32 18.64
CA LEU A 60 -25.77 -18.72 17.97
C LEU A 60 -24.96 -19.72 18.79
N VAL A 61 -24.94 -19.60 20.12
CA VAL A 61 -24.33 -20.60 21.01
C VAL A 61 -25.10 -21.91 20.92
N THR A 62 -26.43 -21.89 20.90
CA THR A 62 -27.25 -23.10 20.70
C THR A 62 -27.01 -23.71 19.33
N LEU A 63 -26.90 -22.91 18.27
CA LEU A 63 -26.56 -23.39 16.93
C LEU A 63 -25.17 -24.04 16.91
N ALA A 64 -24.18 -23.38 17.50
CA ALA A 64 -22.83 -23.94 17.64
C ALA A 64 -22.85 -25.26 18.42
N PHE A 65 -23.75 -25.40 19.40
CA PHE A 65 -23.88 -26.60 20.21
C PHE A 65 -24.43 -27.75 19.37
N LEU A 66 -25.50 -27.49 18.62
CA LEU A 66 -26.09 -28.46 17.70
C LEU A 66 -25.09 -28.89 16.61
N LEU A 67 -24.33 -27.96 16.05
CA LEU A 67 -23.26 -28.26 15.09
C LEU A 67 -22.17 -29.16 15.70
N LEU A 68 -21.80 -28.91 16.96
CA LEU A 68 -20.81 -29.74 17.66
C LEU A 68 -21.35 -31.13 18.02
N CYS A 69 -22.62 -31.25 18.38
CA CYS A 69 -23.29 -32.55 18.54
C CYS A 69 -23.31 -33.32 17.22
N LEU A 70 -23.71 -32.66 16.12
CA LEU A 70 -23.72 -33.27 14.78
C LEU A 70 -22.32 -33.70 14.34
N ALA A 71 -21.33 -32.81 14.51
CA ALA A 71 -19.93 -33.13 14.22
C ALA A 71 -19.45 -34.34 15.02
N SER A 72 -19.77 -34.38 16.32
CA SER A 72 -19.41 -35.50 17.19
C SER A 72 -20.03 -36.80 16.68
N MET A 73 -21.32 -36.80 16.34
CA MET A 73 -21.99 -37.96 15.75
C MET A 73 -21.31 -38.44 14.46
N MET A 74 -20.97 -37.52 13.55
CA MET A 74 -20.29 -37.85 12.29
C MET A 74 -18.89 -38.43 12.52
N THR A 75 -18.09 -37.81 13.41
CA THR A 75 -16.74 -38.31 13.73
C THR A 75 -16.78 -39.65 14.46
N SER A 76 -17.73 -39.86 15.36
CA SER A 76 -17.89 -41.13 16.08
C SER A 76 -18.29 -42.25 15.12
N TYR A 77 -19.29 -42.01 14.26
CA TYR A 77 -19.70 -42.96 13.22
C TYR A 77 -18.50 -43.35 12.35
N ALA A 78 -17.78 -42.35 11.83
CA ALA A 78 -16.59 -42.59 11.02
C ALA A 78 -15.52 -43.41 11.75
N SER A 79 -15.19 -43.04 13.00
CA SER A 79 -14.20 -43.75 13.81
C SER A 79 -14.61 -45.20 14.10
N ILE A 80 -15.88 -45.46 14.40
CA ILE A 80 -16.39 -46.81 14.65
C ILE A 80 -16.36 -47.65 13.38
N SER A 81 -16.84 -47.12 12.25
CA SER A 81 -16.79 -47.83 10.96
C SER A 81 -15.36 -48.14 10.51
N ILE A 82 -14.41 -47.22 10.72
CA ILE A 82 -12.99 -47.48 10.44
C ILE A 82 -12.44 -48.54 11.40
N SER A 83 -12.79 -48.47 12.69
CA SER A 83 -12.32 -49.41 13.71
C SER A 83 -12.87 -50.84 13.56
N SER A 84 -14.15 -51.00 13.18
CA SER A 84 -14.76 -52.32 13.00
C SER A 84 -14.12 -53.08 11.84
N ILE A 85 -13.74 -52.35 10.78
CA ILE A 85 -12.97 -52.91 9.66
C ILE A 85 -11.57 -53.33 10.14
N LEU A 86 -10.90 -52.48 10.93
CA LEU A 86 -9.56 -52.79 11.46
C LEU A 86 -9.55 -54.01 12.40
N VAL A 87 -10.64 -54.26 13.11
CA VAL A 87 -10.77 -55.40 14.01
C VAL A 87 -11.19 -56.67 13.27
N ASP A 88 -12.06 -56.59 12.26
CA ASP A 88 -12.46 -57.73 11.42
C ASP A 88 -11.27 -58.36 10.66
N ILE A 89 -10.25 -57.55 10.33
CA ILE A 89 -8.95 -57.97 9.79
C ILE A 89 -8.22 -59.00 10.67
N SER A 90 -8.41 -58.98 11.98
CA SER A 90 -7.79 -59.96 12.89
C SER A 90 -8.38 -61.36 12.76
N GLY A 91 -9.50 -61.51 12.03
CA GLY A 91 -10.23 -62.76 11.86
C GLY A 91 -10.12 -63.44 10.49
N SER A 92 -10.19 -62.71 9.35
CA SER A 92 -10.00 -63.32 8.02
C SER A 92 -9.86 -62.32 6.84
N ARG A 93 -8.99 -62.67 5.86
CA ARG A 93 -8.70 -62.07 4.52
C ARG A 93 -7.66 -60.94 4.41
N GLU A 94 -6.55 -61.26 3.74
CA GLU A 94 -5.41 -60.37 3.41
C GLU A 94 -5.78 -59.08 2.65
N TYR A 95 -6.86 -59.08 1.86
CA TYR A 95 -7.32 -57.90 1.09
C TYR A 95 -7.81 -56.73 1.95
N ASN A 96 -8.14 -56.95 3.23
CA ASN A 96 -8.67 -55.91 4.12
C ASN A 96 -7.56 -55.08 4.84
N LEU A 97 -6.34 -55.62 4.95
CA LEU A 97 -5.19 -54.94 5.60
C LEU A 97 -4.71 -53.73 4.81
N ILE A 98 -4.47 -53.91 3.51
CA ILE A 98 -3.92 -52.86 2.64
C ILE A 98 -4.89 -51.68 2.53
N SER A 99 -6.19 -51.94 2.32
CA SER A 99 -7.21 -50.89 2.20
C SER A 99 -7.41 -50.09 3.50
N SER A 100 -7.22 -50.72 4.66
CA SER A 100 -7.38 -50.06 5.97
C SER A 100 -6.18 -49.18 6.33
N PHE A 101 -4.96 -49.65 6.08
CA PHE A 101 -3.77 -48.79 6.21
C PHE A 101 -3.79 -47.64 5.19
N LEU A 102 -4.25 -47.90 3.96
CA LEU A 102 -4.45 -46.87 2.94
C LEU A 102 -5.49 -45.83 3.39
N SER A 103 -6.59 -46.25 4.01
CA SER A 103 -7.64 -45.37 4.55
C SER A 103 -7.13 -44.46 5.67
N ILE A 104 -6.36 -45.01 6.61
CA ILE A 104 -5.69 -44.22 7.66
C ILE A 104 -4.67 -43.26 7.04
N GLY A 105 -3.88 -43.73 6.06
CA GLY A 105 -2.93 -42.91 5.32
C GLY A 105 -3.58 -41.73 4.60
N ILE A 106 -4.71 -41.97 3.93
CA ILE A 106 -5.55 -40.95 3.28
C ILE A 106 -6.07 -39.96 4.32
N LEU A 107 -6.63 -40.44 5.44
CA LEU A 107 -7.15 -39.57 6.50
C LEU A 107 -6.05 -38.68 7.10
N ILE A 108 -4.86 -39.24 7.38
CA ILE A 108 -3.69 -38.51 7.87
C ILE A 108 -3.22 -37.49 6.83
N PHE A 109 -3.13 -37.89 5.57
CA PHE A 109 -2.70 -37.02 4.47
C PHE A 109 -3.65 -35.83 4.29
N PHE A 110 -4.96 -36.06 4.25
CA PHE A 110 -5.95 -34.98 4.15
C PHE A 110 -6.00 -34.10 5.40
N SER A 111 -5.88 -34.68 6.60
CA SER A 111 -5.77 -33.91 7.84
C SER A 111 -4.52 -33.03 7.85
N GLY A 112 -3.39 -33.56 7.35
CA GLY A 112 -2.14 -32.83 7.17
C GLY A 112 -2.25 -31.71 6.12
N LEU A 113 -2.93 -31.96 5.00
CA LEU A 113 -3.20 -30.95 3.98
C LEU A 113 -4.05 -29.79 4.53
N VAL A 114 -5.15 -30.10 5.24
CA VAL A 114 -5.98 -29.08 5.89
C VAL A 114 -5.17 -28.29 6.93
N TYR A 115 -4.28 -28.96 7.68
CA TYR A 115 -3.41 -28.29 8.65
C TYR A 115 -2.36 -27.37 8.00
N LEU A 116 -1.70 -27.82 6.94
CA LEU A 116 -0.58 -27.11 6.32
C LEU A 116 -1.05 -26.01 5.36
N ARG A 117 -2.03 -26.33 4.50
CA ARG A 117 -2.47 -25.50 3.37
C ARG A 117 -3.82 -24.80 3.60
N GLY A 118 -4.64 -25.27 4.55
CA GLY A 118 -5.97 -24.71 4.78
C GLY A 118 -7.02 -25.15 3.74
N LEU A 119 -8.16 -24.45 3.71
CA LEU A 119 -9.26 -24.70 2.75
C LEU A 119 -9.27 -23.59 1.69
N THR A 120 -8.77 -23.86 0.49
CA THR A 120 -8.81 -22.91 -0.65
C THR A 120 -10.12 -23.03 -1.45
N GLN A 121 -10.46 -21.98 -2.20
CA GLN A 121 -11.85 -21.57 -2.47
C GLN A 121 -12.76 -22.49 -3.32
N THR A 122 -12.33 -23.58 -3.97
CA THR A 122 -13.22 -24.23 -4.96
C THR A 122 -13.38 -25.76 -4.92
N ALA A 123 -12.39 -26.54 -4.47
CA ALA A 123 -12.47 -28.01 -4.49
C ALA A 123 -13.01 -28.68 -3.20
N PRO A 124 -12.71 -28.19 -1.97
CA PRO A 124 -13.11 -28.90 -0.75
C PRO A 124 -14.61 -28.76 -0.41
N LEU A 125 -15.25 -27.63 -0.75
CA LEU A 125 -16.63 -27.35 -0.31
C LEU A 125 -17.63 -28.33 -0.93
N VAL A 126 -17.50 -28.63 -2.22
CA VAL A 126 -18.38 -29.58 -2.91
C VAL A 126 -18.16 -30.99 -2.38
N VAL A 127 -16.90 -31.40 -2.15
CA VAL A 127 -16.59 -32.73 -1.59
C VAL A 127 -17.11 -32.86 -0.16
N VAL A 128 -16.97 -31.82 0.68
CA VAL A 128 -17.45 -31.78 2.06
C VAL A 128 -18.98 -31.74 2.12
N VAL A 129 -19.65 -30.93 1.30
CA VAL A 129 -21.12 -30.87 1.24
C VAL A 129 -21.70 -32.17 0.70
N THR A 130 -21.11 -32.73 -0.36
CA THR A 130 -21.52 -34.03 -0.93
C THR A 130 -21.28 -35.16 0.07
N ALA A 131 -20.17 -35.13 0.82
CA ALA A 131 -19.89 -36.06 1.90
C ALA A 131 -20.89 -35.92 3.05
N ILE A 132 -21.19 -34.71 3.52
CA ILE A 132 -22.16 -34.45 4.58
C ILE A 132 -23.54 -35.00 4.17
N ILE A 133 -23.99 -34.70 2.95
CA ILE A 133 -25.28 -35.17 2.43
C ILE A 133 -25.30 -36.70 2.31
N THR A 134 -24.24 -37.30 1.75
CA THR A 134 -24.15 -38.75 1.57
C THR A 134 -24.12 -39.47 2.92
N THR A 135 -23.32 -38.99 3.88
CA THR A 135 -23.24 -39.55 5.24
C THR A 135 -24.56 -39.37 6.02
N PHE A 136 -25.23 -38.22 5.89
CA PHE A 136 -26.51 -37.97 6.56
C PHE A 136 -27.63 -38.85 6.02
N ILE A 137 -27.68 -39.05 4.70
CA ILE A 137 -28.62 -39.99 4.05
C ILE A 137 -28.35 -41.43 4.56
N THR A 138 -27.09 -41.86 4.63
CA THR A 138 -26.76 -43.20 5.16
C THR A 138 -27.05 -43.36 6.65
N LEU A 139 -26.99 -42.29 7.45
CA LEU A 139 -27.31 -42.31 8.88
C LEU A 139 -28.81 -42.50 9.13
N ILE A 140 -29.66 -42.02 8.21
CA ILE A 140 -31.13 -42.11 8.30
C ILE A 140 -31.66 -43.42 7.70
N SER A 141 -31.04 -43.93 6.63
CA SER A 141 -31.60 -45.03 5.85
C SER A 141 -31.47 -46.41 6.49
N GLY A 142 -30.60 -46.61 7.48
CA GLY A 142 -30.53 -47.84 8.30
C GLY A 142 -30.22 -49.16 7.60
N GLU A 143 -30.21 -49.23 6.27
CA GLU A 143 -30.00 -50.45 5.50
C GLU A 143 -28.60 -50.49 4.86
N PHE A 144 -27.74 -51.37 5.40
CA PHE A 144 -26.37 -51.62 4.93
C PHE A 144 -26.23 -52.91 4.10
N ALA A 145 -27.31 -53.66 3.91
CA ALA A 145 -27.28 -54.99 3.32
C ALA A 145 -27.08 -54.94 1.79
N GLY A 146 -25.87 -54.59 1.32
CA GLY A 146 -25.51 -54.74 -0.10
C GLY A 146 -24.37 -53.89 -0.65
N LEU A 147 -23.84 -52.91 0.10
CA LEU A 147 -22.79 -52.01 -0.38
C LEU A 147 -21.40 -52.49 0.07
N GLY A 148 -20.48 -52.70 -0.88
CA GLY A 148 -19.15 -53.26 -0.61
C GLY A 148 -18.25 -52.41 0.30
N VAL A 149 -17.23 -53.04 0.90
CA VAL A 149 -16.31 -52.46 1.90
C VAL A 149 -15.70 -51.10 1.48
N SER A 150 -15.36 -50.93 0.20
CA SER A 150 -14.80 -49.68 -0.32
C SER A 150 -15.75 -48.48 -0.26
N PHE A 151 -17.06 -48.71 -0.33
CA PHE A 151 -18.08 -47.66 -0.20
C PHE A 151 -18.25 -47.22 1.27
N VAL A 152 -18.21 -48.18 2.19
CA VAL A 152 -18.23 -47.89 3.64
C VAL A 152 -16.96 -47.14 4.06
N GLN A 153 -15.80 -47.47 3.49
CA GLN A 153 -14.53 -46.76 3.76
C GLN A 153 -14.55 -45.31 3.27
N SER A 154 -15.01 -45.05 2.05
CA SER A 154 -15.04 -43.68 1.50
C SER A 154 -16.01 -42.79 2.28
N THR A 155 -17.19 -43.30 2.65
CA THR A 155 -18.18 -42.57 3.45
C THR A 155 -17.71 -42.30 4.88
N ALA A 156 -16.97 -43.22 5.50
CA ALA A 156 -16.39 -43.01 6.84
C ALA A 156 -15.29 -41.94 6.84
N ILE A 157 -14.33 -41.98 5.91
CA ILE A 157 -13.28 -40.96 5.80
C ILE A 157 -13.89 -39.57 5.55
N ALA A 158 -14.86 -39.51 4.65
CA ALA A 158 -15.55 -38.28 4.32
C ALA A 158 -16.36 -37.73 5.53
N GLY A 159 -16.97 -38.62 6.32
CA GLY A 159 -17.64 -38.28 7.58
C GLY A 159 -16.68 -37.73 8.65
N ALA A 160 -15.48 -38.30 8.79
CA ALA A 160 -14.46 -37.82 9.73
C ALA A 160 -13.95 -36.41 9.38
N ILE A 161 -13.63 -36.18 8.10
CA ILE A 161 -13.18 -34.86 7.62
C ILE A 161 -14.30 -33.83 7.80
N SER A 162 -15.53 -34.18 7.40
CA SER A 162 -16.69 -33.28 7.53
C SER A 162 -16.99 -32.93 8.98
N GLY A 163 -16.99 -33.93 9.88
CA GLY A 163 -17.18 -33.70 11.31
C GLY A 163 -16.08 -32.82 11.92
N CYS A 164 -14.82 -32.99 11.51
CA CYS A 164 -13.73 -32.12 11.92
C CYS A 164 -13.95 -30.65 11.49
N LEU A 165 -14.38 -30.42 10.25
CA LEU A 165 -14.63 -29.07 9.72
C LEU A 165 -15.87 -28.41 10.36
N ILE A 166 -16.96 -29.16 10.54
CA ILE A 166 -18.16 -28.68 11.24
C ILE A 166 -17.82 -28.33 12.70
N SER A 167 -17.01 -29.16 13.37
CA SER A 167 -16.54 -28.88 14.72
C SER A 167 -15.68 -27.62 14.77
N ALA A 168 -14.77 -27.43 13.81
CA ALA A 168 -13.94 -26.23 13.74
C ALA A 168 -14.80 -24.97 13.55
N LEU A 169 -15.83 -25.04 12.70
CA LEU A 169 -16.79 -23.96 12.51
C LEU A 169 -17.61 -23.68 13.79
N GLY A 170 -18.15 -24.72 14.44
CA GLY A 170 -18.91 -24.58 15.68
C GLY A 170 -18.08 -23.95 16.81
N HIS A 171 -16.82 -24.36 16.97
CA HIS A 171 -15.90 -23.72 17.90
C HIS A 171 -15.59 -22.27 17.52
N SER A 172 -15.44 -21.97 16.22
CA SER A 172 -15.18 -20.61 15.76
C SER A 172 -16.37 -19.69 16.01
N ILE A 173 -17.60 -20.15 15.78
CA ILE A 173 -18.82 -19.42 16.13
C ILE A 173 -18.85 -19.14 17.63
N ASN A 174 -18.63 -20.15 18.47
CA ASN A 174 -18.71 -19.96 19.92
C ASN A 174 -17.63 -18.99 20.44
N LEU A 175 -16.37 -19.17 20.05
CA LEU A 175 -15.29 -18.25 20.43
C LEU A 175 -15.54 -16.81 19.95
N ASN A 176 -16.24 -16.63 18.82
CA ASN A 176 -16.67 -15.33 18.33
C ASN A 176 -17.90 -14.76 19.04
N VAL A 177 -18.70 -15.57 19.76
CA VAL A 177 -19.91 -15.09 20.45
C VAL A 177 -19.64 -14.91 21.95
N VAL A 178 -19.04 -15.92 22.60
CA VAL A 178 -18.79 -15.95 24.04
C VAL A 178 -17.45 -15.30 24.37
N GLU A 179 -17.48 -14.25 25.19
CA GLU A 179 -16.28 -13.52 25.62
C GLU A 179 -15.52 -14.22 26.75
N SER A 180 -16.25 -14.85 27.66
CA SER A 180 -15.67 -15.50 28.83
C SER A 180 -14.82 -16.70 28.41
N LYS A 181 -13.51 -16.62 28.64
CA LYS A 181 -12.59 -17.74 28.43
C LYS A 181 -12.99 -18.96 29.26
N THR A 182 -13.49 -18.73 30.47
CA THR A 182 -13.97 -19.80 31.37
C THR A 182 -15.21 -20.48 30.80
N LEU A 183 -16.18 -19.71 30.31
CA LEU A 183 -17.39 -20.26 29.71
C LEU A 183 -17.07 -21.01 28.40
N ASN A 184 -16.15 -20.50 27.59
CA ASN A 184 -15.65 -21.21 26.41
C ASN A 184 -14.99 -22.55 26.75
N ARG A 185 -14.19 -22.63 27.83
CA ARG A 185 -13.59 -23.89 28.29
C ARG A 185 -14.63 -24.87 28.81
N PHE A 186 -15.59 -24.37 29.60
CA PHE A 186 -16.69 -25.18 30.11
C PHE A 186 -17.51 -25.76 28.96
N TYR A 187 -17.89 -24.91 28.00
CA TYR A 187 -18.63 -25.32 26.82
C TYR A 187 -17.86 -26.34 25.97
N PHE A 188 -16.55 -26.12 25.78
CA PHE A 188 -15.69 -27.09 25.12
C PHE A 188 -15.75 -28.46 25.81
N GLY A 189 -15.51 -28.50 27.12
CA GLY A 189 -15.59 -29.73 27.91
C GLY A 189 -16.96 -30.41 27.84
N LEU A 190 -18.05 -29.62 27.93
CA LEU A 190 -19.43 -30.13 27.82
C LEU A 190 -19.70 -30.76 26.46
N THR A 191 -19.29 -30.11 25.36
CA THR A 191 -19.50 -30.65 24.01
C THR A 191 -18.67 -31.90 23.75
N THR A 192 -17.42 -31.95 24.24
CA THR A 192 -16.59 -33.17 24.16
C THR A 192 -17.19 -34.32 24.98
N LEU A 193 -17.72 -34.04 26.18
CA LEU A 193 -18.35 -35.05 27.03
C LEU A 193 -19.62 -35.62 26.40
N ILE A 194 -20.54 -34.75 25.96
CA ILE A 194 -21.81 -35.16 25.33
C ILE A 194 -21.54 -35.92 24.02
N GLY A 195 -20.64 -35.40 23.18
CA GLY A 195 -20.21 -36.07 21.96
C GLY A 195 -19.59 -37.44 22.22
N GLY A 196 -18.73 -37.55 23.24
CA GLY A 196 -18.11 -38.83 23.65
C GLY A 196 -19.12 -39.85 24.13
N LEU A 197 -20.07 -39.47 25.00
CA LEU A 197 -21.11 -40.36 25.52
C LEU A 197 -22.04 -40.87 24.40
N TRP A 198 -22.46 -39.99 23.49
CA TRP A 198 -23.25 -40.37 22.32
C TRP A 198 -22.49 -41.30 21.38
N GLY A 199 -21.21 -41.00 21.11
CA GLY A 199 -20.35 -41.83 20.28
C GLY A 199 -20.17 -43.25 20.84
N ILE A 200 -19.93 -43.36 22.15
CA ILE A 200 -19.80 -44.66 22.83
C ILE A 200 -21.12 -45.44 22.78
N GLY A 201 -22.25 -44.81 23.12
CA GLY A 201 -23.56 -45.47 23.14
C GLY A 201 -23.97 -45.99 21.76
N PHE A 202 -23.77 -45.18 20.71
CA PHE A 202 -24.05 -45.58 19.33
C PHE A 202 -23.11 -46.70 18.85
N GLY A 203 -21.81 -46.58 19.15
CA GLY A 203 -20.83 -47.61 18.79
C GLY A 203 -21.10 -48.95 19.44
N LEU A 204 -21.49 -48.95 20.72
CA LEU A 204 -21.90 -50.17 21.41
C LEU A 204 -23.12 -50.81 20.77
N LYS A 205 -24.13 -50.01 20.37
CA LYS A 205 -25.30 -50.52 19.64
C LYS A 205 -24.89 -51.17 18.31
N GLN A 206 -24.10 -50.47 17.50
CA GLN A 206 -23.67 -50.98 16.19
C GLN A 206 -22.77 -52.22 16.30
N LEU A 207 -21.85 -52.25 17.26
CA LEU A 207 -21.00 -53.41 17.52
C LEU A 207 -21.78 -54.60 18.08
N SER A 208 -22.86 -54.36 18.85
CA SER A 208 -23.71 -55.43 19.38
C SER A 208 -24.53 -56.17 18.31
N GLU A 209 -24.76 -55.54 17.16
CA GLU A 209 -25.45 -56.12 16.01
C GLU A 209 -24.50 -56.94 15.11
N MET A 210 -23.19 -56.88 15.36
CA MET A 210 -22.16 -57.61 14.62
C MET A 210 -21.69 -58.86 15.39
N PRO A 211 -21.23 -59.93 14.70
CA PRO A 211 -20.83 -61.19 15.34
C PRO A 211 -19.42 -61.11 15.97
N PHE A 212 -19.11 -60.05 16.71
CA PHE A 212 -17.80 -59.83 17.34
C PHE A 212 -17.72 -60.37 18.77
N THR A 213 -16.53 -60.82 19.14
CA THR A 213 -16.20 -61.17 20.53
C THR A 213 -16.07 -59.92 21.43
N GLN A 214 -16.23 -60.07 22.74
CA GLN A 214 -16.03 -58.96 23.69
C GLN A 214 -14.64 -58.30 23.56
N VAL A 215 -13.61 -59.08 23.27
CA VAL A 215 -12.24 -58.58 23.03
C VAL A 215 -12.19 -57.71 21.79
N GLN A 216 -12.78 -58.17 20.67
CA GLN A 216 -12.86 -57.41 19.42
C GLN A 216 -13.63 -56.09 19.58
N ILE A 217 -14.74 -56.11 20.33
CA ILE A 217 -15.51 -54.90 20.65
C ILE A 217 -14.65 -53.90 21.43
N LEU A 218 -13.93 -54.36 22.46
CA LEU A 218 -13.04 -53.50 23.25
C LEU A 218 -11.89 -52.92 22.41
N THR A 219 -11.27 -53.72 21.54
CA THR A 219 -10.22 -53.27 20.64
C THR A 219 -10.73 -52.22 19.65
N ALA A 220 -11.93 -52.40 19.08
CA ALA A 220 -12.53 -51.44 18.16
C ALA A 220 -12.74 -50.08 18.85
N LEU A 221 -13.26 -50.09 20.08
CA LEU A 221 -13.46 -48.87 20.87
C LEU A 221 -12.14 -48.13 21.15
N ILE A 222 -11.07 -48.83 21.50
CA ILE A 222 -9.76 -48.22 21.74
C ILE A 222 -9.22 -47.55 20.47
N ILE A 223 -9.31 -48.23 19.32
CA ILE A 223 -8.88 -47.70 18.02
C ILE A 223 -9.71 -46.47 17.63
N ALA A 224 -11.03 -46.53 17.83
CA ALA A 224 -11.93 -45.41 17.53
C ALA A 224 -11.59 -44.16 18.37
N ILE A 225 -11.26 -44.33 19.65
CA ILE A 225 -10.81 -43.23 20.53
C ILE A 225 -9.46 -42.65 20.07
N ALA A 226 -8.54 -43.51 19.63
CA ALA A 226 -7.24 -43.10 19.12
C ALA A 226 -7.34 -42.28 17.82
N ILE A 227 -8.36 -42.52 16.98
CA ILE A 227 -8.65 -41.73 15.77
C ILE A 227 -9.38 -40.42 16.11
N LEU A 228 -10.32 -40.46 17.07
CA LEU A 228 -11.14 -39.31 17.44
C LEU A 228 -10.31 -38.18 18.07
N THR A 229 -9.35 -38.52 18.94
CA THR A 229 -8.60 -37.55 19.75
C THR A 229 -7.78 -36.55 18.89
N PRO A 230 -7.01 -36.99 17.87
CA PRO A 230 -6.30 -36.09 16.97
C PRO A 230 -7.23 -35.19 16.14
N LEU A 231 -8.39 -35.70 15.70
CA LEU A 231 -9.37 -34.92 14.92
C LEU A 231 -9.97 -33.77 15.73
N LEU A 232 -10.32 -34.03 16.99
CA LEU A 232 -10.79 -32.99 17.93
C LEU A 232 -9.69 -31.94 18.18
N PHE A 233 -8.44 -32.37 18.38
CA PHE A 233 -7.33 -31.45 18.55
C PHE A 233 -7.11 -30.58 17.30
N LEU A 234 -7.15 -31.18 16.11
CA LEU A 234 -7.02 -30.47 14.84
C LEU A 234 -8.12 -29.42 14.66
N SER A 235 -9.39 -29.77 14.95
CA SER A 235 -10.52 -28.84 14.92
C SER A 235 -10.29 -27.61 15.80
N THR A 236 -9.85 -27.79 17.06
CA THR A 236 -9.59 -26.66 17.97
C THR A 236 -8.45 -25.76 17.48
N ARG A 237 -7.42 -26.36 16.87
CA ARG A 237 -6.28 -25.64 16.30
C ARG A 237 -6.71 -24.81 15.09
N ILE A 238 -7.49 -25.40 14.18
CA ILE A 238 -8.09 -24.72 13.03
C ILE A 238 -8.92 -23.53 13.52
N SER A 239 -9.81 -23.76 14.50
CA SER A 239 -10.69 -22.71 15.03
C SER A 239 -9.91 -21.52 15.63
N ARG A 240 -8.88 -21.79 16.44
CA ARG A 240 -8.02 -20.74 17.02
C ARG A 240 -7.27 -19.95 15.94
N LYS A 241 -6.69 -20.64 14.95
CA LYS A 241 -5.99 -19.99 13.83
C LYS A 241 -6.93 -19.16 12.95
N ALA A 242 -8.16 -19.65 12.73
CA ALA A 242 -9.18 -18.92 11.98
C ALA A 242 -9.54 -17.59 12.68
N ILE A 243 -9.74 -17.61 14.01
CA ILE A 243 -10.07 -16.40 14.78
C ILE A 243 -8.88 -15.45 14.91
N SER A 244 -7.65 -15.97 15.01
CA SER A 244 -6.45 -15.12 14.99
C SER A 244 -6.16 -14.50 13.62
N GLY A 245 -6.94 -14.83 12.59
CA GLY A 245 -6.87 -14.20 11.27
C GLY A 245 -5.87 -14.81 10.29
N ASP A 246 -5.49 -16.08 10.47
CA ASP A 246 -4.63 -16.80 9.52
C ASP A 246 -5.35 -17.02 8.17
N LEU A 247 -4.72 -16.56 7.08
CA LEU A 247 -5.29 -16.56 5.71
C LEU A 247 -5.68 -17.97 5.22
N ARG A 248 -5.04 -19.02 5.72
CA ARG A 248 -5.32 -20.42 5.36
C ARG A 248 -6.72 -20.88 5.79
N TYR A 249 -7.30 -20.24 6.81
CA TYR A 249 -8.59 -20.63 7.38
C TYR A 249 -9.65 -19.53 7.18
N THR A 250 -9.49 -18.71 6.15
CA THR A 250 -10.40 -17.63 5.76
C THR A 250 -11.83 -18.10 5.54
N LEU A 251 -12.05 -19.30 4.99
CA LEU A 251 -13.40 -19.85 4.83
C LEU A 251 -14.11 -20.06 6.18
N ILE A 252 -13.44 -20.69 7.17
CA ILE A 252 -14.02 -20.92 8.49
C ILE A 252 -14.22 -19.60 9.24
N ARG A 253 -13.26 -18.67 9.14
CA ARG A 253 -13.39 -17.32 9.69
C ARG A 253 -14.58 -16.60 9.08
N SER A 254 -14.69 -16.56 7.75
CA SER A 254 -15.75 -15.84 7.04
C SER A 254 -17.14 -16.44 7.31
N LEU A 255 -17.27 -17.76 7.37
CA LEU A 255 -18.53 -18.42 7.77
C LEU A 255 -18.89 -18.10 9.22
N ALA A 256 -17.93 -18.17 10.15
CA ALA A 256 -18.18 -17.84 11.56
C ALA A 256 -18.56 -16.36 11.75
N LEU A 257 -17.96 -15.44 10.99
CA LEU A 257 -18.33 -14.01 10.98
C LEU A 257 -19.64 -13.75 10.23
N ALA A 258 -19.99 -14.54 9.21
CA ALA A 258 -21.28 -14.43 8.53
C ALA A 258 -22.45 -14.77 9.46
N CYS A 259 -22.24 -15.69 10.41
CA CYS A 259 -23.21 -15.99 11.46
C CYS A 259 -23.46 -14.80 12.41
N THR A 260 -22.55 -13.83 12.49
CA THR A 260 -22.70 -12.65 13.36
C THR A 260 -23.25 -11.42 12.64
N THR A 261 -23.82 -11.60 11.44
CA THR A 261 -24.48 -10.55 10.61
C THR A 261 -25.62 -9.80 11.31
N GLN A 262 -26.19 -10.36 12.37
CA GLN A 262 -27.21 -9.71 13.21
C GLN A 262 -26.63 -8.81 14.31
N GLY A 263 -25.31 -8.57 14.29
CA GLY A 263 -24.67 -7.58 15.13
C GLY A 263 -24.94 -6.15 14.68
N THR A 264 -24.32 -5.18 15.34
CA THR A 264 -24.41 -3.77 14.93
C THR A 264 -23.86 -3.61 13.51
N SER A 265 -24.60 -2.91 12.64
CA SER A 265 -24.20 -2.69 11.25
C SER A 265 -23.96 -1.21 10.98
N PHE A 266 -22.77 -0.87 10.51
CA PHE A 266 -22.43 0.40 9.87
C PHE A 266 -22.16 0.20 8.37
N LYS A 267 -22.67 -0.88 7.79
CA LYS A 267 -22.40 -1.24 6.39
C LYS A 267 -22.78 -0.08 5.46
N GLY A 268 -21.84 0.41 4.66
CA GLY A 268 -22.09 1.51 3.72
C GLY A 268 -22.36 2.88 4.37
N ALA A 269 -22.21 3.01 5.68
CA ALA A 269 -22.43 4.27 6.38
C ALA A 269 -21.30 5.28 6.10
N ASN A 270 -21.64 6.57 6.11
CA ASN A 270 -20.63 7.63 6.11
C ASN A 270 -20.24 7.96 7.57
N LEU A 271 -19.09 7.47 8.02
CA LEU A 271 -18.57 7.67 9.37
C LEU A 271 -17.48 8.76 9.41
N ARG A 272 -17.41 9.65 8.42
CA ARG A 272 -16.33 10.64 8.36
C ARG A 272 -16.26 11.46 9.66
N ASN A 273 -15.07 11.60 10.24
CA ASN A 273 -14.81 12.28 11.53
C ASN A 273 -15.61 11.72 12.73
N ALA A 274 -16.21 10.53 12.64
CA ALA A 274 -16.91 9.94 13.77
C ALA A 274 -15.94 9.53 14.88
N ASN A 275 -16.39 9.56 16.13
CA ASN A 275 -15.57 9.17 17.28
C ASN A 275 -15.98 7.78 17.80
N PHE A 276 -15.08 6.80 17.72
CA PHE A 276 -15.23 5.44 18.25
C PHE A 276 -14.28 5.17 19.43
N GLU A 277 -13.79 6.21 20.07
CA GLU A 277 -12.91 6.09 21.22
C GLU A 277 -13.49 5.17 22.30
N ASN A 278 -12.71 4.24 22.83
CA ASN A 278 -13.15 3.32 23.87
C ASN A 278 -14.41 2.50 23.54
N THR A 279 -14.76 2.34 22.25
CA THR A 279 -15.96 1.62 21.83
C THR A 279 -15.71 0.11 21.77
N PHE A 280 -16.69 -0.69 22.18
CA PHE A 280 -16.63 -2.15 22.01
C PHE A 280 -17.25 -2.55 20.66
N LEU A 281 -16.47 -3.14 19.76
CA LEU A 281 -16.83 -3.32 18.33
C LEU A 281 -16.94 -4.78 17.87
N LYS A 282 -16.99 -5.73 18.81
CA LYS A 282 -17.09 -7.15 18.50
C LYS A 282 -18.31 -7.45 17.61
N SER A 283 -18.15 -8.24 16.54
CA SER A 283 -19.27 -8.59 15.64
C SER A 283 -19.98 -7.38 15.02
N THR A 284 -19.24 -6.31 14.75
CA THR A 284 -19.75 -5.11 14.06
C THR A 284 -19.39 -5.14 12.58
N ASP A 285 -20.28 -4.68 11.71
CA ASP A 285 -20.06 -4.65 10.26
C ASP A 285 -19.71 -3.23 9.76
N PHE A 286 -18.50 -3.05 9.21
CA PHE A 286 -18.01 -1.79 8.63
C PHE A 286 -17.77 -1.88 7.12
N ARG A 287 -18.17 -2.97 6.46
CA ARG A 287 -17.93 -3.13 5.03
C ARG A 287 -18.58 -1.99 4.25
N GLU A 288 -17.91 -1.52 3.20
CA GLU A 288 -18.37 -0.41 2.35
C GLU A 288 -18.53 0.94 3.08
N ALA A 289 -18.21 1.04 4.38
CA ALA A 289 -18.32 2.29 5.13
C ALA A 289 -17.18 3.27 4.77
N SER A 290 -17.50 4.57 4.75
CA SER A 290 -16.50 5.63 4.64
C SER A 290 -15.91 5.92 6.02
N LEU A 291 -14.65 5.55 6.23
CA LEU A 291 -13.98 5.63 7.54
C LEU A 291 -13.01 6.82 7.67
N GLY A 292 -13.21 7.86 6.86
CA GLY A 292 -12.29 9.00 6.80
C GLY A 292 -12.20 9.73 8.13
N ARG A 293 -11.00 9.85 8.69
CA ARG A 293 -10.68 10.54 9.94
C ARG A 293 -11.44 10.05 11.18
N VAL A 294 -11.92 8.80 11.14
CA VAL A 294 -12.54 8.17 12.31
C VAL A 294 -11.53 8.03 13.44
N ASN A 295 -11.90 8.43 14.66
CA ASN A 295 -11.08 8.19 15.84
C ASN A 295 -11.33 6.78 16.38
N TRP A 296 -10.34 5.89 16.28
CA TRP A 296 -10.40 4.51 16.78
C TRP A 296 -9.68 4.31 18.12
N PHE A 297 -9.19 5.37 18.76
CA PHE A 297 -8.33 5.25 19.94
C PHE A 297 -8.98 4.40 21.05
N GLU A 298 -8.26 3.38 21.53
CA GLU A 298 -8.74 2.42 22.53
C GLU A 298 -10.00 1.62 22.14
N ALA A 299 -10.42 1.63 20.87
CA ALA A 299 -11.51 0.78 20.41
C ALA A 299 -11.16 -0.71 20.57
N GLN A 300 -12.11 -1.47 21.10
CA GLN A 300 -11.90 -2.85 21.53
C GLN A 300 -12.53 -3.84 20.55
N LYS A 301 -11.86 -4.98 20.33
CA LYS A 301 -12.38 -6.11 19.52
C LYS A 301 -12.62 -5.78 18.04
N ILE A 302 -11.89 -4.81 17.49
CA ILE A 302 -11.93 -4.47 16.07
C ILE A 302 -11.44 -5.62 15.17
N ASP A 303 -10.57 -6.50 15.70
CA ASP A 303 -10.09 -7.73 15.05
C ASP A 303 -11.22 -8.75 14.79
N GLN A 304 -12.32 -8.64 15.54
CA GLN A 304 -13.52 -9.45 15.44
C GLN A 304 -14.69 -8.71 14.77
N ALA A 305 -14.42 -7.53 14.18
CA ALA A 305 -15.34 -6.83 13.30
C ALA A 305 -15.14 -7.25 11.85
N ARG A 306 -16.12 -6.94 11.00
CA ARG A 306 -16.07 -7.16 9.55
C ARG A 306 -15.61 -5.88 8.89
N THR A 307 -14.34 -5.86 8.46
CA THR A 307 -13.67 -4.66 7.96
C THR A 307 -13.25 -4.79 6.50
N GLU A 308 -13.70 -5.85 5.81
CA GLU A 308 -13.31 -6.14 4.44
C GLU A 308 -13.62 -4.95 3.51
N GLY A 309 -12.65 -4.59 2.66
CA GLY A 309 -12.78 -3.46 1.73
C GLY A 309 -12.50 -2.09 2.35
N THR A 310 -12.09 -2.02 3.61
CA THR A 310 -11.66 -0.79 4.29
C THR A 310 -10.16 -0.83 4.64
N TYR A 311 -9.56 0.30 5.02
CA TYR A 311 -8.17 0.32 5.52
C TYR A 311 -7.96 -0.53 6.79
N LEU A 312 -9.04 -0.82 7.53
CA LEU A 312 -9.01 -1.70 8.70
C LEU A 312 -8.93 -3.19 8.33
N SER A 313 -8.79 -3.55 7.06
CA SER A 313 -8.55 -4.94 6.66
C SER A 313 -7.17 -5.44 7.11
N SER A 314 -6.20 -4.54 7.30
CA SER A 314 -4.85 -4.89 7.75
C SER A 314 -4.74 -4.89 9.28
N PRO A 315 -4.24 -5.97 9.91
CA PRO A 315 -4.00 -6.02 11.35
C PRO A 315 -3.00 -4.97 11.85
N SER A 316 -1.99 -4.60 11.04
CA SER A 316 -1.02 -3.57 11.41
C SER A 316 -1.67 -2.18 11.50
N ILE A 317 -2.60 -1.89 10.58
CA ILE A 317 -3.38 -0.65 10.56
C ILE A 317 -4.39 -0.63 11.71
N GLN A 318 -5.06 -1.75 12.00
CA GLN A 318 -5.94 -1.86 13.17
C GLN A 318 -5.20 -1.53 14.47
N LYS A 319 -4.01 -2.11 14.67
CA LYS A 319 -3.19 -1.83 15.84
C LYS A 319 -2.79 -0.36 15.88
N LEU A 320 -2.25 0.20 14.79
CA LEU A 320 -1.87 1.60 14.72
C LEU A 320 -3.04 2.55 15.03
N ALA A 321 -4.21 2.33 14.43
CA ALA A 321 -5.37 3.18 14.59
C ALA A 321 -5.93 3.16 16.02
N THR A 322 -5.89 1.99 16.67
CA THR A 322 -6.45 1.80 18.03
C THR A 322 -5.48 2.16 19.13
N THR A 323 -4.18 1.88 18.99
CA THR A 323 -3.19 2.18 20.04
C THR A 323 -2.53 3.53 19.86
N LYS A 324 -2.54 4.09 18.65
CA LYS A 324 -1.75 5.27 18.26
C LYS A 324 -0.24 5.07 18.47
N ILE A 325 0.22 3.82 18.54
CA ILE A 325 1.64 3.45 18.71
C ILE A 325 2.11 2.72 17.44
N GLY A 326 2.90 3.42 16.64
CA GLY A 326 3.55 2.94 15.41
C GLY A 326 5.08 2.97 15.45
N ARG A 327 5.68 3.17 16.63
CA ARG A 327 7.13 3.24 16.80
C ARG A 327 7.87 2.04 16.22
N ASP A 328 8.96 2.31 15.50
CA ASP A 328 9.84 1.31 14.88
C ASP A 328 9.11 0.34 13.93
N GLN A 329 7.92 0.72 13.42
CA GLN A 329 7.13 -0.12 12.51
C GLN A 329 7.35 0.30 11.05
N ASN A 330 7.10 -0.65 10.15
CA ASN A 330 7.15 -0.42 8.71
C ASN A 330 5.74 -0.31 8.12
N TYR A 331 5.43 0.86 7.58
CA TYR A 331 4.21 1.21 6.85
C TYR A 331 4.47 1.62 5.40
N SER A 332 5.67 1.36 4.89
CA SER A 332 6.09 1.70 3.53
C SER A 332 5.15 1.11 2.49
N PHE A 333 4.86 1.89 1.43
CA PHE A 333 4.02 1.53 0.30
C PHE A 333 2.56 1.18 0.65
N LEU A 334 2.11 1.48 1.87
CA LEU A 334 0.72 1.30 2.26
C LEU A 334 -0.14 2.49 1.82
N CYS A 335 -1.45 2.25 1.69
CA CYS A 335 -2.45 3.31 1.53
C CYS A 335 -3.08 3.61 2.90
N LEU A 336 -2.71 4.75 3.48
CA LEU A 336 -3.20 5.23 4.78
C LEU A 336 -4.04 6.51 4.64
N ARG A 337 -4.60 6.74 3.44
CA ARG A 337 -5.41 7.92 3.14
C ARG A 337 -6.49 8.14 4.17
N THR A 338 -6.71 9.40 4.54
CA THR A 338 -7.76 9.84 5.46
C THR A 338 -7.65 9.27 6.88
N LEU A 339 -6.60 8.53 7.24
CA LEU A 339 -6.51 7.92 8.57
C LEU A 339 -6.37 9.01 9.65
N ASN A 340 -6.94 8.79 10.82
CA ASN A 340 -6.66 9.62 11.98
C ASN A 340 -5.46 9.03 12.73
N LEU A 341 -4.34 9.73 12.69
CA LEU A 341 -3.09 9.47 13.41
C LEU A 341 -2.72 10.65 14.32
N SER A 342 -3.68 11.50 14.70
CA SER A 342 -3.43 12.59 15.63
C SER A 342 -2.89 12.05 16.96
N ASN A 343 -1.89 12.71 17.54
CA ASN A 343 -1.20 12.33 18.78
C ASN A 343 -0.51 10.95 18.72
N ALA A 344 -0.27 10.38 17.53
CA ALA A 344 0.37 9.08 17.41
C ALA A 344 1.88 9.12 17.66
N ASP A 345 2.39 8.09 18.31
CA ASP A 345 3.83 7.84 18.45
C ASP A 345 4.33 7.05 17.24
N LEU A 346 4.95 7.75 16.31
CA LEU A 346 5.44 7.24 15.02
C LEU A 346 6.96 7.33 14.92
N ARG A 347 7.67 7.36 16.06
CA ARG A 347 9.12 7.52 16.05
C ARG A 347 9.80 6.37 15.32
N ASN A 348 10.80 6.70 14.51
CA ASN A 348 11.53 5.75 13.66
C ASN A 348 10.64 4.89 12.73
N ALA A 349 9.37 5.26 12.53
CA ALA A 349 8.49 4.52 11.65
C ALA A 349 8.87 4.78 10.19
N SER A 350 8.75 3.75 9.35
CA SER A 350 9.05 3.86 7.92
C SER A 350 7.76 4.01 7.12
N PHE A 351 7.67 5.08 6.33
CA PHE A 351 6.54 5.43 5.45
C PHE A 351 7.02 5.62 4.01
N ILE A 352 8.03 4.87 3.58
CA ILE A 352 8.62 5.05 2.24
C ILE A 352 7.55 4.81 1.17
N GLY A 353 7.30 5.79 0.30
CA GLY A 353 6.29 5.68 -0.75
C GLY A 353 4.84 5.52 -0.25
N THR A 354 4.57 5.76 1.04
CA THR A 354 3.23 5.60 1.63
C THR A 354 2.31 6.74 1.23
N ASP A 355 1.04 6.43 0.98
CA ASP A 355 0.02 7.43 0.71
C ASP A 355 -0.69 7.87 2.00
N LEU A 356 -0.36 9.08 2.45
CA LEU A 356 -0.89 9.78 3.63
C LEU A 356 -1.83 10.95 3.23
N THR A 357 -2.42 10.91 2.03
CA THR A 357 -3.33 11.96 1.55
C THR A 357 -4.53 12.12 2.50
N ASP A 358 -4.88 13.36 2.86
CA ASP A 358 -5.95 13.73 3.81
C ASP A 358 -5.80 13.18 5.25
N THR A 359 -4.68 12.55 5.58
CA THR A 359 -4.42 11.96 6.90
C THR A 359 -4.25 13.05 7.96
N ASP A 360 -4.79 12.80 9.14
CA ASP A 360 -4.60 13.67 10.30
C ASP A 360 -3.39 13.17 11.10
N LEU A 361 -2.29 13.91 11.08
CA LEU A 361 -1.04 13.68 11.82
C LEU A 361 -0.82 14.78 12.87
N SER A 362 -1.88 15.51 13.25
CA SER A 362 -1.74 16.61 14.21
C SER A 362 -1.19 16.13 15.54
N ASN A 363 -0.18 16.83 16.07
CA ASN A 363 0.55 16.49 17.29
C ASN A 363 1.18 15.07 17.29
N ALA A 364 1.37 14.45 16.13
CA ALA A 364 2.04 13.16 16.04
C ALA A 364 3.55 13.32 16.26
N ASP A 365 4.17 12.34 16.92
CA ASP A 365 5.62 12.27 17.09
C ASP A 365 6.23 11.43 15.96
N LEU A 366 6.77 12.10 14.95
CA LEU A 366 7.45 11.53 13.78
C LEU A 366 8.98 11.58 13.93
N THR A 367 9.51 11.71 15.16
CA THR A 367 10.95 11.81 15.40
C THR A 367 11.69 10.62 14.77
N GLY A 368 12.65 10.89 13.89
CA GLY A 368 13.42 9.85 13.18
C GLY A 368 12.63 9.04 12.14
N ALA A 369 11.38 9.39 11.84
CA ALA A 369 10.57 8.69 10.84
C ALA A 369 11.14 8.87 9.43
N ILE A 370 10.84 7.92 8.54
CA ILE A 370 11.27 7.96 7.14
C ILE A 370 10.04 8.23 6.27
N LEU A 371 9.90 9.46 5.76
CA LEU A 371 8.83 9.90 4.86
C LEU A 371 9.30 9.96 3.39
N ALA A 372 10.39 9.25 3.05
CA ALA A 372 10.94 9.29 1.70
C ALA A 372 9.89 8.88 0.65
N GLN A 373 9.60 9.72 -0.34
CA GLN A 373 8.58 9.52 -1.37
C GLN A 373 7.14 9.37 -0.85
N ALA A 374 6.87 9.64 0.43
CA ALA A 374 5.53 9.59 0.99
C ALA A 374 4.66 10.71 0.40
N GLN A 375 3.35 10.47 0.20
CA GLN A 375 2.40 11.47 -0.31
C GLN A 375 1.54 12.03 0.83
N LEU A 376 1.76 13.28 1.22
CA LEU A 376 1.08 14.00 2.31
C LEU A 376 0.15 15.12 1.80
N TYR A 377 -0.46 14.96 0.63
CA TYR A 377 -1.37 15.96 0.07
C TYR A 377 -2.57 16.18 1.00
N ARG A 378 -2.87 17.44 1.36
CA ARG A 378 -3.93 17.80 2.33
C ARG A 378 -3.81 17.12 3.70
N ALA A 379 -2.64 16.61 4.05
CA ALA A 379 -2.41 16.06 5.38
C ALA A 379 -2.35 17.20 6.41
N ASN A 380 -2.80 16.91 7.64
CA ASN A 380 -2.68 17.84 8.75
C ASN A 380 -1.48 17.45 9.63
N LEU A 381 -0.37 18.19 9.59
CA LEU A 381 0.78 17.99 10.48
C LEU A 381 0.87 19.05 11.58
N GLN A 382 -0.22 19.78 11.87
CA GLN A 382 -0.19 20.82 12.90
C GLN A 382 0.36 20.29 14.23
N GLY A 383 1.39 20.93 14.77
CA GLY A 383 1.99 20.52 16.06
C GLY A 383 2.80 19.22 16.01
N ALA A 384 3.01 18.61 14.85
CA ALA A 384 3.77 17.36 14.75
C ALA A 384 5.27 17.58 15.03
N CYS A 385 5.92 16.57 15.62
CA CYS A 385 7.37 16.56 15.82
C CYS A 385 8.06 15.89 14.63
N LEU A 386 8.85 16.63 13.86
CA LEU A 386 9.60 16.14 12.69
C LEU A 386 11.12 16.05 12.92
N THR A 387 11.58 16.11 14.17
CA THR A 387 13.02 16.06 14.47
C THR A 387 13.67 14.77 13.95
N GLY A 388 14.70 14.90 13.11
CA GLY A 388 15.40 13.79 12.49
C GLY A 388 14.59 13.03 11.44
N THR A 389 13.45 13.54 11.00
CA THR A 389 12.65 12.90 9.94
C THR A 389 13.36 13.01 8.59
N THR A 390 13.33 11.94 7.79
CA THR A 390 13.78 11.97 6.39
C THR A 390 12.64 12.36 5.46
N ILE A 391 12.77 13.46 4.74
CA ILE A 391 11.71 14.03 3.88
C ILE A 391 12.05 14.00 2.38
N GLN A 392 12.98 13.11 1.98
CA GLN A 392 13.39 12.96 0.58
C GLN A 392 12.20 12.75 -0.35
N ASP A 393 11.99 13.62 -1.32
CA ASP A 393 10.94 13.51 -2.34
C ASP A 393 9.52 13.33 -1.78
N TRP A 394 9.26 13.74 -0.54
CA TRP A 394 7.92 13.69 0.02
C TRP A 394 6.98 14.66 -0.75
N GLY A 395 5.77 14.20 -1.03
CA GLY A 395 4.78 14.97 -1.78
C GLY A 395 3.90 15.77 -0.82
N ILE A 396 4.08 17.08 -0.78
CA ILE A 396 3.19 18.02 -0.06
C ILE A 396 2.44 18.92 -1.04
N SER A 397 1.39 19.58 -0.57
CA SER A 397 0.54 20.49 -1.36
C SER A 397 0.35 21.80 -0.62
N THR A 398 -0.14 22.83 -1.31
CA THR A 398 -0.55 24.11 -0.69
C THR A 398 -1.63 23.94 0.37
N GLU A 399 -2.37 22.83 0.35
CA GLU A 399 -3.38 22.48 1.35
C GLU A 399 -2.85 21.61 2.50
N THR A 400 -1.55 21.25 2.50
CA THR A 400 -0.91 20.53 3.61
C THR A 400 -0.64 21.50 4.76
N ILE A 401 -1.11 21.17 5.96
CA ILE A 401 -0.99 22.06 7.14
C ILE A 401 0.33 21.76 7.84
N LEU A 402 1.21 22.76 7.93
CA LEU A 402 2.54 22.70 8.55
C LEU A 402 2.68 23.76 9.67
N ASP A 403 1.57 24.10 10.32
CA ASP A 403 1.54 25.09 11.38
C ASP A 403 2.12 24.52 12.68
N SER A 404 2.93 25.32 13.39
CA SER A 404 3.48 24.95 14.69
C SER A 404 4.27 23.63 14.69
N ILE A 405 4.97 23.32 13.61
CA ILE A 405 5.84 22.14 13.55
C ILE A 405 6.96 22.27 14.61
N ILE A 406 7.16 21.19 15.37
CA ILE A 406 8.28 21.04 16.28
C ILE A 406 9.36 20.29 15.51
N CYS A 407 10.51 20.90 15.27
CA CYS A 407 11.56 20.28 14.48
C CYS A 407 12.88 20.91 14.84
N ASP A 408 13.87 20.12 15.27
CA ASP A 408 15.24 20.61 15.45
C ASP A 408 16.02 20.52 14.14
N PHE A 409 15.82 19.43 13.37
CA PHE A 409 16.46 19.19 12.09
C PHE A 409 15.73 18.14 11.26
N VAL A 410 15.96 18.10 9.94
CA VAL A 410 15.49 17.05 9.03
C VAL A 410 16.61 16.58 8.09
N TYR A 411 16.41 15.43 7.46
CA TYR A 411 17.27 14.92 6.39
C TYR A 411 16.57 15.02 5.04
N MET A 412 17.25 15.67 4.08
CA MET A 412 16.71 15.83 2.72
C MET A 412 16.94 14.59 1.84
N ARG A 413 17.74 13.63 2.31
CA ARG A 413 18.04 12.36 1.64
C ARG A 413 18.05 11.22 2.66
N MET A 414 17.88 10.01 2.16
CA MET A 414 18.02 8.79 2.96
C MET A 414 19.46 8.61 3.46
N PRO A 415 19.68 8.51 4.78
CA PRO A 415 20.99 8.16 5.34
C PRO A 415 21.54 6.85 4.76
N THR A 416 22.83 6.85 4.40
CA THR A 416 23.57 5.65 3.99
C THR A 416 24.64 5.30 5.03
N PRO A 417 25.18 4.07 5.03
CA PRO A 417 26.30 3.72 5.90
C PRO A 417 27.52 4.64 5.71
N GLU A 418 27.73 5.15 4.49
CA GLU A 418 28.83 6.03 4.11
C GLU A 418 28.56 7.51 4.41
N ASP A 419 27.30 7.94 4.32
CA ASP A 419 26.85 9.29 4.67
C ASP A 419 25.64 9.21 5.61
N LYS A 420 25.91 9.33 6.91
CA LYS A 420 24.91 9.18 7.97
C LYS A 420 23.94 10.37 8.06
N ASP A 421 24.24 11.51 7.45
CA ASP A 421 23.48 12.75 7.59
C ASP A 421 23.31 13.49 6.25
N PRO A 422 22.81 12.83 5.19
CA PRO A 422 22.90 13.37 3.85
C PRO A 422 21.95 14.56 3.69
N CYS A 423 22.55 15.72 3.48
CA CYS A 423 21.85 16.99 3.34
C CYS A 423 20.92 17.30 4.53
N ARG A 424 21.43 17.18 5.77
CA ARG A 424 20.74 17.67 6.98
C ARG A 424 20.42 19.17 6.85
N LYS A 425 19.25 19.59 7.35
CA LYS A 425 18.89 20.99 7.54
C LYS A 425 18.50 21.25 9.01
N PRO A 426 18.95 22.35 9.65
CA PRO A 426 19.90 23.35 9.13
C PRO A 426 21.27 22.75 8.76
N ASP A 427 22.00 23.37 7.83
CA ASP A 427 23.28 22.82 7.32
C ASP A 427 24.35 22.76 8.42
N ASN A 428 24.37 23.73 9.32
CA ASN A 428 25.23 23.71 10.51
C ASN A 428 24.68 22.69 11.52
N ARG A 429 25.48 21.67 11.84
CA ARG A 429 25.10 20.60 12.77
C ARG A 429 24.94 21.07 14.22
N GLN A 430 25.51 22.22 14.58
CA GLN A 430 25.37 22.82 15.91
C GLN A 430 24.09 23.65 16.03
N GLU A 431 23.42 23.95 14.92
CA GLU A 431 22.17 24.70 14.88
C GLU A 431 20.96 23.78 14.80
N VAL A 432 19.84 24.32 15.28
CA VAL A 432 18.51 23.73 15.20
C VAL A 432 17.53 24.75 14.62
N PHE A 433 16.49 24.27 13.95
CA PHE A 433 15.36 25.10 13.58
C PHE A 433 14.68 25.64 14.85
N LYS A 434 14.49 26.95 14.92
CA LYS A 434 13.64 27.64 15.90
C LYS A 434 12.17 27.59 15.48
N ASP A 435 11.29 28.03 16.36
CA ASP A 435 9.85 28.05 16.13
C ASP A 435 9.48 28.75 14.80
N GLY A 436 8.84 27.99 13.92
CA GLY A 436 8.41 28.45 12.59
C GLY A 436 9.49 28.39 11.51
N ASP A 437 10.77 28.15 11.83
CA ASP A 437 11.84 28.05 10.82
C ASP A 437 11.60 26.94 9.82
N PHE A 438 11.10 25.78 10.28
CA PHE A 438 10.80 24.68 9.37
C PHE A 438 9.69 25.05 8.37
N SER A 439 8.65 25.74 8.82
CA SER A 439 7.56 26.20 7.95
C SER A 439 8.07 27.22 6.94
N ASP A 440 8.93 28.14 7.37
CA ASP A 440 9.61 29.10 6.49
C ASP A 440 10.54 28.38 5.49
N PHE A 441 11.26 27.34 5.92
CA PHE A 441 12.09 26.49 5.07
C PHE A 441 11.28 25.83 3.93
N MET A 442 10.06 25.37 4.24
CA MET A 442 9.16 24.72 3.29
C MET A 442 8.31 25.69 2.46
N ALA A 443 8.13 26.93 2.90
CA ALA A 443 7.26 27.91 2.24
C ALA A 443 7.63 28.18 0.76
N PRO A 444 8.91 28.30 0.36
CA PRO A 444 9.28 28.45 -1.04
C PRO A 444 8.86 27.25 -1.87
N ILE A 445 9.04 26.03 -1.35
CA ILE A 445 8.62 24.80 -2.02
C ILE A 445 7.10 24.81 -2.23
N LEU A 446 6.32 25.21 -1.23
CA LEU A 446 4.87 25.32 -1.28
C LEU A 446 4.35 26.45 -2.20
N ASN A 447 4.98 27.62 -2.18
CA ASN A 447 4.61 28.77 -3.01
C ASN A 447 4.94 28.51 -4.48
N THR A 448 6.07 27.85 -4.71
CA THR A 448 6.50 27.37 -6.01
C THR A 448 5.53 26.30 -6.55
N LEU A 449 5.08 25.37 -5.71
CA LEU A 449 3.99 24.43 -6.01
C LEU A 449 2.67 25.15 -6.37
N GLY A 450 2.35 26.25 -5.69
CA GLY A 450 1.18 27.09 -5.97
C GLY A 450 1.25 27.84 -7.31
N LEU A 451 2.43 28.38 -7.66
CA LEU A 451 2.70 29.03 -8.95
C LEU A 451 2.68 28.01 -10.10
N TYR A 452 3.24 26.81 -9.90
CA TYR A 452 3.28 25.78 -10.93
C TYR A 452 1.94 25.08 -11.19
N ARG A 453 0.97 25.18 -10.29
CA ARG A 453 -0.43 24.80 -10.58
C ARG A 453 -1.04 25.66 -11.70
N GLN A 454 -0.55 26.90 -11.90
CA GLN A 454 -0.94 27.73 -13.05
C GLN A 454 -0.13 27.45 -14.33
N GLN A 455 1.02 26.77 -14.23
CA GLN A 455 1.98 26.61 -15.33
C GLN A 455 2.33 25.15 -15.70
N ASN A 456 1.75 24.14 -15.04
CA ASN A 456 1.88 22.71 -15.35
C ASN A 456 3.34 22.18 -15.41
N VAL A 457 4.17 22.57 -14.42
CA VAL A 457 5.59 22.15 -14.30
C VAL A 457 5.77 21.17 -13.14
N ASP A 458 6.59 20.12 -13.32
CA ASP A 458 6.89 19.10 -12.30
C ASP A 458 7.76 19.68 -11.17
N PRO A 459 7.28 19.70 -9.91
CA PRO A 459 8.01 20.23 -8.74
C PRO A 459 9.29 19.46 -8.40
N ARG A 460 9.42 18.20 -8.81
CA ARG A 460 10.60 17.35 -8.54
C ARG A 460 11.82 17.82 -9.31
N ALA A 461 11.62 18.49 -10.45
CA ALA A 461 12.70 19.08 -11.23
C ALA A 461 13.40 20.22 -10.47
N LEU A 462 12.72 20.90 -9.53
CA LEU A 462 13.28 22.01 -8.75
C LEU A 462 13.98 21.55 -7.45
N ALA A 463 13.49 20.49 -6.80
CA ALA A 463 14.10 19.97 -5.57
C ALA A 463 15.53 19.45 -5.80
N HIS A 464 15.84 18.98 -7.01
CA HIS A 464 17.20 18.59 -7.40
C HIS A 464 18.12 19.77 -7.73
N THR A 465 17.58 20.98 -7.92
CA THR A 465 18.35 22.18 -8.29
C THR A 465 18.97 22.89 -7.08
N PHE A 466 18.39 22.72 -5.88
CA PHE A 466 18.88 23.39 -4.68
C PHE A 466 19.87 22.50 -3.90
N LYS A 467 21.10 22.38 -4.41
CA LYS A 467 22.24 22.17 -3.53
C LYS A 467 22.62 23.52 -2.92
N THR A 468 21.78 24.06 -2.04
CA THR A 468 22.07 25.35 -1.39
C THR A 468 22.68 25.17 0.00
N LEU A 469 23.62 26.05 0.32
CA LEU A 469 23.97 26.46 1.67
C LEU A 469 22.90 27.44 2.14
N ASP A 470 22.15 27.08 3.18
CA ASP A 470 21.15 27.96 3.79
C ASP A 470 21.70 28.50 5.12
N LEU A 471 21.76 29.83 5.23
CA LEU A 471 22.30 30.56 6.38
C LEU A 471 21.16 31.34 7.06
N TYR A 472 20.88 31.04 8.32
CA TYR A 472 19.76 31.62 9.08
C TYR A 472 20.24 32.68 10.07
N HIS A 473 19.83 33.93 9.87
CA HIS A 473 20.05 35.04 10.79
C HIS A 473 18.77 35.32 11.58
N HIS A 474 18.86 35.31 12.92
CA HIS A 474 17.69 35.37 13.82
C HIS A 474 17.63 36.63 14.70
N ASP A 475 18.68 37.44 14.71
CA ASP A 475 18.80 38.65 15.54
C ASP A 475 19.06 39.88 14.64
N GLY A 476 18.50 39.84 13.43
CA GLY A 476 18.81 40.75 12.34
C GLY A 476 20.13 40.45 11.62
N ILE A 477 20.29 41.04 10.44
CA ILE A 477 21.48 40.91 9.60
C ILE A 477 22.12 42.28 9.41
N ASP A 478 23.44 42.38 9.56
CA ASP A 478 24.22 43.50 9.06
C ASP A 478 24.53 43.23 7.57
N PRO A 479 23.94 43.99 6.64
CA PRO A 479 24.07 43.72 5.20
C PRO A 479 25.52 43.78 4.70
N ALA A 480 26.30 44.70 5.27
CA ALA A 480 27.68 44.89 4.91
C ALA A 480 28.55 43.74 5.43
N ALA A 481 28.38 43.37 6.70
CA ALA A 481 29.11 42.24 7.28
C ALA A 481 28.77 40.92 6.57
N ALA A 482 27.49 40.70 6.24
CA ALA A 482 27.04 39.53 5.51
C ALA A 482 27.63 39.46 4.10
N ALA A 483 27.68 40.59 3.39
CA ALA A 483 28.23 40.63 2.03
C ALA A 483 29.74 40.38 2.01
N ILE A 484 30.49 40.92 2.97
CA ILE A 484 31.93 40.69 3.10
C ILE A 484 32.20 39.24 3.51
N ALA A 485 31.51 38.70 4.51
CA ALA A 485 31.68 37.32 4.95
C ALA A 485 31.40 36.32 3.82
N LEU A 486 30.36 36.54 3.03
CA LEU A 486 30.01 35.66 1.91
C LEU A 486 31.03 35.74 0.77
N LYS A 487 31.61 36.92 0.53
CA LYS A 487 32.70 37.08 -0.42
C LYS A 487 33.96 36.35 0.05
N ASN A 488 34.38 36.58 1.29
CA ASN A 488 35.56 35.94 1.86
C ASN A 488 35.43 34.41 1.80
N LEU A 489 34.24 33.89 2.13
CA LEU A 489 33.91 32.47 1.99
C LEU A 489 34.02 31.97 0.54
N SER A 490 33.53 32.75 -0.44
CA SER A 490 33.64 32.42 -1.87
C SER A 490 35.09 32.47 -2.39
N GLU A 491 35.95 33.31 -1.83
CA GLU A 491 37.37 33.39 -2.18
C GLU A 491 38.19 32.26 -1.53
N ALA A 492 37.82 31.87 -0.30
CA ALA A 492 38.44 30.75 0.41
C ALA A 492 38.09 29.39 -0.23
N HIS A 493 36.89 29.27 -0.80
CA HIS A 493 36.37 28.04 -1.41
C HIS A 493 35.96 28.22 -2.88
N PRO A 494 36.90 28.49 -3.80
CA PRO A 494 36.61 28.66 -5.22
C PRO A 494 35.97 27.42 -5.87
N GLU A 495 36.24 26.23 -5.33
CA GLU A 495 35.68 24.94 -5.76
C GLU A 495 34.18 24.81 -5.45
N ALA A 496 33.68 25.52 -4.43
CA ALA A 496 32.27 25.50 -4.04
C ALA A 496 31.38 26.32 -5.00
N GLN A 497 31.98 27.22 -5.80
CA GLN A 497 31.30 28.11 -6.76
C GLN A 497 30.05 28.78 -6.16
N LEU A 498 30.23 29.41 -4.99
CA LEU A 498 29.13 30.00 -4.23
C LEU A 498 28.43 31.11 -5.02
N GLN A 499 27.13 30.95 -5.23
CA GLN A 499 26.28 31.97 -5.86
C GLN A 499 25.02 32.18 -5.03
N VAL A 500 24.74 33.41 -4.60
CA VAL A 500 23.49 33.72 -3.89
C VAL A 500 22.32 33.57 -4.86
N VAL A 501 21.41 32.67 -4.53
CA VAL A 501 20.25 32.32 -5.36
C VAL A 501 18.94 32.81 -4.77
N ALA A 502 18.88 32.96 -3.44
CA ALA A 502 17.71 33.51 -2.78
C ALA A 502 18.06 34.25 -1.48
N LEU A 503 17.26 35.26 -1.19
CA LEU A 503 17.22 35.98 0.09
C LEU A 503 15.76 36.10 0.51
N GLU A 504 15.48 35.68 1.74
CA GLU A 504 14.14 35.69 2.33
C GLU A 504 14.18 36.43 3.65
N GLY A 505 13.34 37.46 3.77
CA GLY A 505 13.19 38.22 5.01
C GLY A 505 11.76 38.13 5.53
N ARG A 506 11.62 38.01 6.85
CA ARG A 506 10.35 38.24 7.57
C ARG A 506 10.50 39.43 8.50
N GLY A 507 10.64 40.63 7.90
CA GLY A 507 11.03 41.85 8.61
C GLY A 507 12.51 41.87 9.03
N ASN A 508 12.88 42.79 9.93
CA ASN A 508 14.28 43.04 10.29
C ASN A 508 14.91 41.96 11.19
N GLU A 509 14.13 41.02 11.72
CA GLU A 509 14.59 40.10 12.77
C GLU A 509 15.04 38.75 12.22
N LYS A 510 14.46 38.27 11.10
CA LYS A 510 14.70 36.91 10.59
C LYS A 510 14.95 36.90 9.09
N ILE A 511 16.17 36.55 8.71
CA ILE A 511 16.62 36.51 7.31
C ILE A 511 17.30 35.19 7.00
N ARG A 512 16.86 34.54 5.92
CA ARG A 512 17.48 33.35 5.35
C ARG A 512 18.20 33.73 4.06
N LEU A 513 19.49 33.45 4.01
CA LEU A 513 20.33 33.61 2.82
C LEU A 513 20.61 32.23 2.22
N GLN A 514 20.30 32.05 0.94
CA GLN A 514 20.54 30.82 0.19
C GLN A 514 21.62 31.02 -0.87
N ALA A 515 22.69 30.23 -0.80
CA ALA A 515 23.75 30.21 -1.80
C ALA A 515 23.85 28.83 -2.45
N GLN A 516 23.86 28.75 -3.77
CA GLN A 516 24.14 27.51 -4.51
C GLN A 516 25.58 27.06 -4.25
N VAL A 517 25.75 25.75 -4.03
CA VAL A 517 27.04 25.09 -3.79
C VAL A 517 27.21 23.97 -4.83
N ILE A 518 28.29 24.03 -5.59
CA ILE A 518 28.70 23.00 -6.55
C ILE A 518 29.83 22.17 -5.92
N GLY A 519 29.87 20.86 -6.21
CA GLY A 519 30.90 19.95 -5.70
C GLY A 519 30.52 19.19 -4.42
N THR A 520 31.54 18.65 -3.74
CA THR A 520 31.42 17.77 -2.56
C THR A 520 31.86 18.43 -1.24
N VAL A 521 31.96 19.76 -1.22
CA VAL A 521 32.36 20.53 -0.02
C VAL A 521 31.34 20.36 1.10
N ASP A 522 31.81 20.26 2.35
CA ASP A 522 30.94 20.14 3.53
C ASP A 522 30.24 21.48 3.81
N ARG A 523 28.91 21.49 3.72
CA ARG A 523 28.10 22.69 3.96
C ARG A 523 28.08 23.11 5.42
N SER A 524 28.29 22.18 6.35
CA SER A 524 28.40 22.51 7.77
C SER A 524 29.67 23.30 8.06
N GLU A 525 30.78 22.96 7.38
CA GLU A 525 32.05 23.68 7.49
C GLU A 525 31.91 25.08 6.90
N LEU A 526 31.36 25.20 5.68
CA LEU A 526 31.08 26.48 5.04
C LEU A 526 30.18 27.40 5.88
N SER A 527 29.12 26.84 6.48
CA SER A 527 28.22 27.59 7.36
C SER A 527 28.94 28.09 8.62
N THR A 528 29.75 27.22 9.25
CA THR A 528 30.51 27.57 10.45
C THR A 528 31.51 28.69 10.16
N GLU A 529 32.24 28.58 9.06
CA GLU A 529 33.20 29.60 8.64
C GLU A 529 32.52 30.92 8.30
N TYR A 530 31.40 30.88 7.57
CA TYR A 530 30.60 32.06 7.29
C TYR A 530 30.22 32.82 8.58
N PHE A 531 29.62 32.13 9.55
CA PHE A 531 29.18 32.77 10.78
C PHE A 531 30.34 33.26 11.64
N SER A 532 31.48 32.57 11.64
CA SER A 532 32.70 33.03 12.31
C SER A 532 33.21 34.34 11.70
N GLN A 533 33.31 34.40 10.37
CA GLN A 533 33.75 35.62 9.68
C GLN A 533 32.74 36.76 9.85
N TYR A 534 31.44 36.46 9.74
CA TYR A 534 30.37 37.42 9.94
C TYR A 534 30.43 38.06 11.33
N GLN A 535 30.59 37.27 12.40
CA GLN A 535 30.68 37.78 13.77
C GLN A 535 31.94 38.64 13.98
N GLU A 536 33.08 38.23 13.40
CA GLU A 536 34.31 39.02 13.45
C GLU A 536 34.11 40.39 12.78
N ILE A 537 33.55 40.40 11.57
CA ILE A 537 33.31 41.63 10.79
C ILE A 537 32.26 42.52 11.49
N GLN A 538 31.19 41.94 12.01
CA GLN A 538 30.14 42.65 12.73
C GLN A 538 30.66 43.33 14.01
N SER A 539 31.71 42.77 14.63
CA SER A 539 32.33 43.33 15.83
C SER A 539 33.24 44.54 15.56
N LEU A 540 33.55 44.84 14.29
CA LEU A 540 34.41 45.94 13.91
C LEU A 540 33.74 47.31 14.18
N PRO A 541 34.53 48.34 14.56
CA PRO A 541 34.02 49.70 14.64
C PRO A 541 33.44 50.19 13.31
N HIS A 542 32.34 50.96 13.34
CA HIS A 542 31.61 51.39 12.14
C HIS A 542 32.48 52.09 11.08
N HIS A 543 33.50 52.84 11.50
CA HIS A 543 34.45 53.50 10.60
C HIS A 543 35.37 52.52 9.85
N ASP A 544 35.82 51.45 10.52
CA ASP A 544 36.65 50.41 9.93
C ASP A 544 35.85 49.55 8.95
N LEU A 545 34.60 49.24 9.30
CA LEU A 545 33.65 48.55 8.42
C LEU A 545 33.40 49.34 7.14
N GLN A 546 33.15 50.66 7.24
CA GLN A 546 32.99 51.53 6.08
C GLN A 546 34.27 51.66 5.24
N SER A 547 35.44 51.67 5.87
CA SER A 547 36.73 51.66 5.16
C SER A 547 36.97 50.34 4.41
N LEU A 548 36.59 49.21 5.00
CA LEU A 548 36.63 47.90 4.36
C LEU A 548 35.66 47.84 3.17
N LEU A 549 34.39 48.21 3.38
CA LEU A 549 33.39 48.24 2.32
C LEU A 549 33.81 49.14 1.16
N SER A 550 34.28 50.36 1.43
CA SER A 550 34.71 51.30 0.38
C SER A 550 35.92 50.77 -0.39
N GLY A 551 36.94 50.25 0.31
CA GLY A 551 38.14 49.68 -0.32
C GLY A 551 37.88 48.43 -1.16
N ILE A 552 36.90 47.60 -0.78
CA ILE A 552 36.55 46.38 -1.53
C ILE A 552 35.52 46.71 -2.63
N SER A 553 34.55 47.59 -2.37
CA SER A 553 33.51 47.97 -3.32
C SER A 553 34.04 48.80 -4.51
N GLU A 554 35.13 49.55 -4.35
CA GLU A 554 35.79 50.21 -5.50
C GLU A 554 36.38 49.21 -6.50
N LYS A 555 36.61 47.96 -6.09
CA LYS A 555 37.21 46.90 -6.91
C LYS A 555 36.23 45.81 -7.33
N ASP A 556 35.04 45.75 -6.74
CA ASP A 556 34.10 44.64 -6.91
C ASP A 556 32.63 45.09 -6.74
N ASP A 557 31.98 45.40 -7.86
CA ASP A 557 30.58 45.84 -7.92
C ASP A 557 29.58 44.80 -7.39
N ARG A 558 29.99 43.53 -7.29
CA ARG A 558 29.14 42.43 -6.81
C ARG A 558 28.76 42.59 -5.33
N ILE A 559 29.64 43.19 -4.53
CA ILE A 559 29.43 43.37 -3.08
C ILE A 559 28.34 44.41 -2.82
N LYS A 560 28.40 45.55 -3.51
CA LYS A 560 27.35 46.57 -3.47
C LYS A 560 25.99 46.01 -3.86
N LYS A 561 25.97 45.17 -4.90
CA LYS A 561 24.74 44.50 -5.35
C LYS A 561 24.20 43.56 -4.28
N LEU A 562 25.06 42.76 -3.65
CA LEU A 562 24.67 41.83 -2.59
C LEU A 562 24.15 42.57 -1.34
N GLU A 563 24.84 43.63 -0.93
CA GLU A 563 24.41 44.51 0.17
C GLU A 563 23.03 45.11 -0.11
N GLN A 564 22.79 45.62 -1.33
CA GLN A 564 21.49 46.12 -1.76
C GLN A 564 20.39 45.04 -1.78
N MET A 565 20.72 43.81 -2.18
CA MET A 565 19.78 42.68 -2.15
C MET A 565 19.37 42.34 -0.72
N VAL A 566 20.33 42.33 0.23
CA VAL A 566 20.04 42.10 1.65
C VAL A 566 19.19 43.24 2.24
N LEU A 567 19.55 44.50 1.98
CA LEU A 567 18.77 45.67 2.39
C LEU A 567 17.33 45.61 1.86
N SER A 568 17.15 45.23 0.59
CA SER A 568 15.81 45.11 -0.02
C SER A 568 14.97 43.98 0.60
N ALA A 569 15.61 42.88 1.00
CA ALA A 569 14.96 41.76 1.69
C ALA A 569 14.58 42.09 3.14
N MET A 570 15.31 43.00 3.81
CA MET A 570 14.92 43.55 5.12
C MET A 570 13.65 44.40 5.02
N GLU A 571 13.54 45.22 3.97
CA GLU A 571 12.40 46.14 3.78
C GLU A 571 11.12 45.46 3.27
N ASN A 572 11.22 44.34 2.56
CA ASN A 572 10.09 43.64 1.95
C ASN A 572 10.08 42.14 2.28
N ASN A 573 8.92 41.59 2.67
CA ASN A 573 8.66 40.13 2.84
C ASN A 573 8.71 39.32 1.52
N LYS A 574 9.48 39.74 0.52
CA LYS A 574 9.49 39.16 -0.83
C LYS A 574 10.70 38.26 -1.07
N PHE A 575 10.42 37.14 -1.72
CA PHE A 575 11.37 36.19 -2.29
C PHE A 575 12.08 36.81 -3.50
N TYR A 576 13.40 36.97 -3.43
CA TYR A 576 14.23 37.39 -4.57
C TYR A 576 14.97 36.18 -5.14
N VAL A 577 14.57 35.74 -6.34
CA VAL A 577 15.33 34.75 -7.12
C VAL A 577 15.98 35.47 -8.30
N GLU A 578 17.30 35.48 -8.36
CA GLU A 578 17.97 35.66 -9.65
C GLU A 578 17.71 34.40 -10.48
N THR A 579 16.76 34.47 -11.41
CA THR A 579 16.48 33.37 -12.33
C THR A 579 17.66 33.18 -13.27
N SER A 580 18.59 32.30 -12.90
CA SER A 580 19.67 31.77 -13.72
C SER A 580 19.14 30.83 -14.82
N TYR A 581 18.21 31.30 -15.65
CA TYR A 581 17.95 30.73 -16.96
C TYR A 581 18.65 31.63 -17.98
N ASN A 582 19.94 31.40 -18.21
CA ASN A 582 20.64 31.66 -19.48
C ASN A 582 22.15 31.48 -19.28
N LEU A 583 22.62 30.23 -19.36
CA LEU A 583 23.95 29.86 -19.88
C LEU A 583 24.00 28.33 -20.09
N GLY A 584 23.32 27.85 -21.14
CA GLY A 584 23.89 26.80 -22.00
C GLY A 584 23.50 25.33 -21.85
N GLN A 585 22.43 24.92 -21.15
CA GLN A 585 21.95 23.53 -21.20
C GLN A 585 20.50 23.41 -21.66
N GLU A 586 20.25 22.53 -22.65
CA GLU A 586 18.90 22.21 -23.15
C GLU A 586 18.09 21.46 -22.08
N PRO A 587 16.77 21.71 -21.99
CA PRO A 587 15.90 20.99 -21.06
C PRO A 587 15.91 19.47 -21.33
N PRO A 588 15.78 18.63 -20.28
CA PRO A 588 15.82 17.18 -20.44
C PRO A 588 14.68 16.68 -21.34
N LYS A 589 14.97 15.68 -22.18
CA LYS A 589 13.98 14.99 -23.00
C LYS A 589 13.04 14.19 -22.11
N LYS A 590 11.73 14.42 -22.24
CA LYS A 590 10.71 13.69 -21.47
C LYS A 590 10.34 12.37 -22.13
N ILE A 591 10.24 11.31 -21.34
CA ILE A 591 9.80 9.96 -21.71
C ILE A 591 8.49 9.68 -20.99
N LEU A 592 7.41 9.46 -21.73
CA LEU A 592 6.10 9.09 -21.17
C LEU A 592 5.93 7.56 -21.27
N ILE A 593 5.81 6.87 -20.13
CA ILE A 593 5.53 5.44 -20.06
C ILE A 593 4.06 5.23 -19.71
N LEU A 594 3.33 4.61 -20.63
CA LEU A 594 1.92 4.25 -20.52
C LEU A 594 1.81 2.74 -20.33
N THR A 595 1.11 2.32 -19.29
CA THR A 595 0.79 0.91 -19.07
C THR A 595 -0.71 0.69 -18.98
N ALA A 596 -1.21 -0.39 -19.57
CA ALA A 596 -2.60 -0.80 -19.50
C ALA A 596 -2.71 -2.30 -19.23
N ASN A 597 -3.38 -2.68 -18.15
CA ASN A 597 -3.53 -4.08 -17.74
C ASN A 597 -4.99 -4.39 -17.37
N PRO A 598 -5.91 -4.41 -18.37
CA PRO A 598 -7.31 -4.60 -18.11
C PRO A 598 -7.59 -5.89 -17.34
N THR A 599 -8.49 -5.81 -16.35
CA THR A 599 -8.78 -6.89 -15.38
C THR A 599 -9.31 -8.18 -16.00
N ASP A 600 -9.80 -8.12 -17.24
CA ASP A 600 -10.32 -9.24 -18.03
C ASP A 600 -9.33 -9.77 -19.09
N THR A 601 -8.05 -9.43 -18.96
CA THR A 601 -6.94 -9.93 -19.81
C THR A 601 -5.87 -10.65 -18.97
N ASP A 602 -4.96 -11.37 -19.64
CA ASP A 602 -3.82 -12.00 -18.96
C ASP A 602 -2.91 -10.96 -18.32
N ARG A 603 -2.52 -11.18 -17.06
CA ARG A 603 -1.76 -10.18 -16.29
C ARG A 603 -0.31 -10.11 -16.77
N LEU A 604 0.07 -8.98 -17.36
CA LEU A 604 1.45 -8.66 -17.76
C LEU A 604 2.26 -8.07 -16.58
N ARG A 605 3.60 -8.19 -16.61
CA ARG A 605 4.49 -7.63 -15.56
C ARG A 605 4.91 -6.20 -15.88
N LEU A 606 3.94 -5.35 -16.22
CA LEU A 606 4.16 -3.97 -16.68
C LEU A 606 4.90 -3.11 -15.64
N GLU A 607 4.67 -3.35 -14.35
CA GLU A 607 5.39 -2.67 -13.26
C GLU A 607 6.88 -3.06 -13.18
N LYS A 608 7.21 -4.30 -13.60
CA LYS A 608 8.61 -4.74 -13.71
C LYS A 608 9.27 -4.03 -14.87
N GLU A 609 8.65 -4.03 -16.05
CA GLU A 609 9.17 -3.32 -17.23
C GLU A 609 9.45 -1.84 -16.94
N ALA A 610 8.47 -1.12 -16.38
CA ALA A 610 8.61 0.28 -16.01
C ALA A 610 9.77 0.53 -15.02
N ARG A 611 9.94 -0.38 -14.04
CA ARG A 611 11.03 -0.32 -13.05
C ARG A 611 12.40 -0.55 -13.68
N GLU A 612 12.51 -1.50 -14.60
CA GLU A 612 13.79 -1.80 -15.26
C GLU A 612 14.22 -0.68 -16.21
N ILE A 613 13.27 -0.05 -16.92
CA ILE A 613 13.52 1.15 -17.73
C ILE A 613 14.07 2.28 -16.86
N GLN A 614 13.44 2.54 -15.71
CA GLN A 614 13.94 3.53 -14.74
C GLN A 614 15.35 3.19 -14.27
N ALA A 615 15.59 1.93 -13.87
CA ALA A 615 16.88 1.50 -13.38
C ALA A 615 17.99 1.60 -14.45
N GLY A 616 17.69 1.33 -15.71
CA GLY A 616 18.61 1.52 -16.84
C GLY A 616 19.00 2.98 -17.02
N LEU A 617 18.01 3.88 -17.05
CA LEU A 617 18.24 5.32 -17.19
C LEU A 617 18.94 5.92 -15.96
N ASP A 618 18.68 5.43 -14.75
CA ASP A 618 19.35 5.88 -13.53
C ASP A 618 20.86 5.53 -13.53
N ARG A 619 21.22 4.38 -14.13
CA ARG A 619 22.61 3.95 -14.31
C ARG A 619 23.31 4.65 -15.48
N ALA A 620 22.57 5.35 -16.33
CA ALA A 620 23.07 5.88 -17.58
C ALA A 620 24.02 7.08 -17.38
N LYS A 621 25.00 7.20 -18.28
CA LYS A 621 26.00 8.29 -18.25
C LYS A 621 25.37 9.68 -18.45
N GLN A 622 24.27 9.76 -19.22
CA GLN A 622 23.54 11.00 -19.48
C GLN A 622 22.17 11.03 -18.78
N ARG A 623 22.03 10.39 -17.61
CA ARG A 623 20.77 10.34 -16.84
C ARG A 623 20.09 11.70 -16.66
N ASP A 624 20.89 12.77 -16.51
CA ASP A 624 20.41 14.14 -16.28
C ASP A 624 19.75 14.77 -17.54
N ARG A 625 19.82 14.10 -18.71
CA ARG A 625 19.17 14.52 -19.96
C ARG A 625 17.77 13.94 -20.17
N PHE A 626 17.31 13.04 -19.31
CA PHE A 626 16.02 12.35 -19.47
C PHE A 626 15.14 12.50 -18.23
N GLN A 627 13.84 12.67 -18.43
CA GLN A 627 12.83 12.71 -17.36
C GLN A 627 11.72 11.72 -17.69
N ILE A 628 11.40 10.80 -16.78
CA ILE A 628 10.34 9.80 -16.98
C ILE A 628 9.04 10.24 -16.31
N SER A 629 7.92 10.04 -16.99
CA SER A 629 6.58 10.20 -16.45
C SER A 629 5.75 8.94 -16.66
N TYR A 630 4.95 8.57 -15.68
CA TYR A 630 4.17 7.32 -15.69
C TYR A 630 2.68 7.59 -15.73
N SER A 631 1.97 6.87 -16.59
CA SER A 631 0.52 6.73 -16.54
C SER A 631 0.18 5.24 -16.44
N LEU A 632 -0.14 4.81 -15.23
CA LEU A 632 -0.54 3.43 -14.94
C LEU A 632 -2.04 3.25 -15.16
N ALA A 633 -2.46 2.04 -15.55
CA ALA A 633 -3.87 1.70 -15.77
C ALA A 633 -4.55 2.67 -16.77
N SER A 634 -3.83 2.99 -17.85
CA SER A 634 -4.19 4.07 -18.75
C SER A 634 -5.51 3.77 -19.49
N ARG A 635 -6.44 4.73 -19.40
CA ARG A 635 -7.61 4.81 -20.27
C ARG A 635 -7.27 5.64 -21.52
N PRO A 636 -8.08 5.59 -22.59
CA PRO A 636 -7.85 6.45 -23.75
C PRO A 636 -7.87 7.95 -23.41
N SER A 637 -8.67 8.35 -22.41
CA SER A 637 -8.69 9.71 -21.87
C SER A 637 -7.37 10.10 -21.23
N ASP A 638 -6.70 9.14 -20.60
CA ASP A 638 -5.46 9.35 -19.86
C ASP A 638 -4.28 9.45 -20.82
N LEU A 639 -4.28 8.67 -21.92
CA LEU A 639 -3.33 8.84 -23.03
C LEU A 639 -3.39 10.27 -23.59
N ARG A 640 -4.58 10.75 -24.00
CA ARG A 640 -4.73 12.11 -24.54
C ARG A 640 -4.29 13.17 -23.54
N ARG A 641 -4.65 12.99 -22.26
CA ARG A 641 -4.30 13.93 -21.19
C ARG A 641 -2.81 13.93 -20.89
N ALA A 642 -2.18 12.77 -20.82
CA ALA A 642 -0.75 12.62 -20.58
C ALA A 642 0.09 13.25 -21.71
N LEU A 643 -0.32 13.12 -22.97
CA LEU A 643 0.34 13.81 -24.08
C LEU A 643 0.25 15.34 -23.95
N LEU A 644 -0.94 15.87 -23.61
CA LEU A 644 -1.14 17.31 -23.40
C LEU A 644 -0.37 17.85 -22.19
N ASP A 645 -0.37 17.11 -21.09
CA ASP A 645 0.18 17.54 -19.82
C ASP A 645 1.72 17.42 -19.79
N HIS A 646 2.29 16.40 -20.45
CA HIS A 646 3.71 16.08 -20.29
C HIS A 646 4.57 16.50 -21.47
N LYS A 647 3.98 16.66 -22.67
CA LYS A 647 4.69 17.00 -23.93
C LYS A 647 5.97 16.15 -24.13
N PRO A 648 5.83 14.81 -24.18
CA PRO A 648 6.98 13.92 -24.23
C PRO A 648 7.71 13.98 -25.58
N LYS A 649 9.02 13.72 -25.54
CA LYS A 649 9.84 13.45 -26.73
C LYS A 649 9.80 11.97 -27.12
N ILE A 650 9.63 11.08 -26.14
CA ILE A 650 9.49 9.63 -26.36
C ILE A 650 8.22 9.14 -25.66
N VAL A 651 7.41 8.33 -26.34
CA VAL A 651 6.23 7.68 -25.75
C VAL A 651 6.42 6.17 -25.78
N HIS A 652 6.39 5.52 -24.62
CA HIS A 652 6.41 4.07 -24.48
C HIS A 652 5.04 3.58 -24.06
N PHE A 653 4.47 2.65 -24.83
CA PHE A 653 3.25 1.94 -24.45
C PHE A 653 3.60 0.48 -24.18
N SER A 654 3.23 -0.03 -23.01
CA SER A 654 3.29 -1.45 -22.69
C SER A 654 1.93 -1.98 -22.28
N GLY A 655 1.48 -3.03 -22.96
CA GLY A 655 0.16 -3.61 -22.76
C GLY A 655 -0.20 -4.62 -23.84
N HIS A 656 -1.48 -5.01 -23.88
CA HIS A 656 -1.97 -5.93 -24.91
C HIS A 656 -2.23 -5.21 -26.24
N GLY A 657 -2.07 -5.96 -27.33
CA GLY A 657 -2.39 -5.51 -28.69
C GLY A 657 -3.27 -6.54 -29.40
N GLY A 658 -4.24 -6.05 -30.17
CA GLY A 658 -5.19 -6.86 -30.95
C GLY A 658 -4.89 -6.87 -32.46
N GLY A 659 -3.67 -6.49 -32.88
CA GLY A 659 -3.36 -6.32 -34.30
C GLY A 659 -4.21 -5.22 -34.93
N GLU A 660 -4.98 -5.55 -35.98
CA GLU A 660 -5.88 -4.61 -36.68
C GLU A 660 -6.95 -3.99 -35.75
N ASP A 661 -7.32 -4.69 -34.68
CA ASP A 661 -8.35 -4.22 -33.74
C ASP A 661 -7.86 -3.08 -32.82
N GLY A 662 -6.53 -2.87 -32.71
CA GLY A 662 -5.93 -1.76 -31.98
C GLY A 662 -5.19 -2.14 -30.70
N LEU A 663 -4.84 -1.13 -29.90
CA LEU A 663 -4.15 -1.29 -28.62
C LEU A 663 -5.16 -1.36 -27.46
N ALA A 664 -4.88 -2.20 -26.47
CA ALA A 664 -5.74 -2.40 -25.30
C ALA A 664 -5.52 -1.34 -24.24
N PHE A 665 -6.58 -0.61 -23.89
CA PHE A 665 -6.64 0.33 -22.77
C PHE A 665 -7.71 -0.12 -21.76
N GLU A 666 -7.74 0.54 -20.61
CA GLU A 666 -8.82 0.35 -19.64
C GLU A 666 -10.01 1.28 -19.91
N ASN A 667 -11.21 0.81 -19.57
CA ASN A 667 -12.39 1.67 -19.44
C ASN A 667 -12.63 2.09 -17.97
N ASN A 668 -13.72 2.81 -17.72
CA ASN A 668 -14.06 3.30 -16.38
C ASN A 668 -14.30 2.20 -15.33
N SER A 669 -14.47 0.95 -15.77
CA SER A 669 -14.64 -0.24 -14.91
C SER A 669 -13.40 -1.13 -14.86
N GLY A 670 -12.26 -0.69 -15.42
CA GLY A 670 -11.01 -1.47 -15.46
C GLY A 670 -11.04 -2.66 -16.42
N LYS A 671 -11.99 -2.70 -17.37
CA LYS A 671 -12.10 -3.75 -18.39
C LYS A 671 -11.50 -3.30 -19.72
N LEU A 672 -11.25 -4.27 -20.60
CA LEU A 672 -10.65 -4.08 -21.92
C LEU A 672 -11.44 -3.07 -22.77
N HIS A 673 -10.72 -2.12 -23.33
CA HIS A 673 -11.20 -1.18 -24.33
C HIS A 673 -10.14 -1.02 -25.42
N LEU A 674 -10.44 -1.48 -26.63
CA LEU A 674 -9.53 -1.39 -27.76
C LEU A 674 -9.64 -0.01 -28.42
N VAL A 675 -8.49 0.64 -28.62
CA VAL A 675 -8.38 1.89 -29.36
C VAL A 675 -7.81 1.58 -30.74
N ASN A 676 -8.62 1.83 -31.76
CA ASN A 676 -8.27 1.50 -33.15
C ASN A 676 -7.09 2.34 -33.69
N THR A 677 -6.44 1.80 -34.71
CA THR A 677 -5.25 2.39 -35.37
C THR A 677 -5.49 3.82 -35.87
N SER A 678 -6.63 4.08 -36.52
CA SER A 678 -6.93 5.40 -37.09
C SER A 678 -7.04 6.50 -36.03
N ALA A 679 -7.58 6.18 -34.86
CA ALA A 679 -7.71 7.11 -33.75
C ALA A 679 -6.35 7.43 -33.11
N LEU A 680 -5.50 6.41 -32.95
CA LEU A 680 -4.12 6.59 -32.46
C LEU A 680 -3.30 7.44 -33.43
N ALA A 681 -3.31 7.11 -34.72
CA ALA A 681 -2.57 7.88 -35.73
C ALA A 681 -3.01 9.35 -35.77
N LYS A 682 -4.32 9.61 -35.74
CA LYS A 682 -4.87 10.97 -35.67
C LYS A 682 -4.48 11.70 -34.38
N LEU A 683 -4.39 11.00 -33.26
CA LEU A 683 -3.94 11.61 -32.00
C LEU A 683 -2.46 12.00 -32.10
N PHE A 684 -1.59 11.07 -32.50
CA PHE A 684 -0.15 11.33 -32.64
C PHE A 684 0.17 12.37 -33.73
N SER A 685 -0.64 12.48 -34.80
CA SER A 685 -0.47 13.51 -35.83
C SER A 685 -0.56 14.94 -35.29
N ILE A 686 -1.29 15.14 -34.19
CA ILE A 686 -1.42 16.45 -33.52
C ILE A 686 -0.13 16.83 -32.81
N PHE A 687 0.64 15.85 -32.32
CA PHE A 687 1.87 16.03 -31.54
C PHE A 687 3.15 15.77 -32.35
N LYS A 688 3.06 15.84 -33.69
CA LYS A 688 4.15 15.50 -34.62
C LYS A 688 5.44 16.32 -34.45
N ASP A 689 5.34 17.53 -33.92
CA ASP A 689 6.48 18.43 -33.69
C ASP A 689 7.05 18.28 -32.25
N GLU A 690 6.33 17.56 -31.39
CA GLU A 690 6.68 17.34 -29.99
C GLU A 690 7.34 15.98 -29.77
N ILE A 691 6.83 14.92 -30.42
CA ILE A 691 7.25 13.53 -30.22
C ILE A 691 8.24 13.11 -31.32
N GLU A 692 9.41 12.62 -30.91
CA GLU A 692 10.48 12.10 -31.76
C GLU A 692 10.35 10.58 -31.97
N CYS A 693 9.97 9.84 -30.92
CA CYS A 693 9.90 8.39 -30.94
C CYS A 693 8.67 7.84 -30.20
N VAL A 694 8.05 6.80 -30.75
CA VAL A 694 7.00 6.01 -30.09
C VAL A 694 7.40 4.54 -30.05
N VAL A 695 7.32 3.90 -28.89
CA VAL A 695 7.59 2.48 -28.69
C VAL A 695 6.30 1.78 -28.27
N LEU A 696 5.84 0.82 -29.07
CA LEU A 696 4.60 0.08 -28.85
C LEU A 696 4.92 -1.38 -28.48
N ASN A 697 5.25 -1.62 -27.21
CA ASN A 697 5.44 -2.94 -26.62
C ASN A 697 4.09 -3.64 -26.40
N ALA A 698 3.48 -4.06 -27.51
CA ALA A 698 2.20 -4.77 -27.55
C ALA A 698 2.18 -5.75 -28.72
N CYS A 699 1.53 -6.90 -28.55
CA CYS A 699 1.44 -7.93 -29.59
C CYS A 699 0.86 -7.37 -30.90
N TYR A 700 1.51 -7.67 -32.02
CA TYR A 700 1.07 -7.26 -33.37
C TYR A 700 0.92 -5.74 -33.57
N SER A 701 1.65 -4.92 -32.81
CA SER A 701 1.56 -3.46 -32.87
C SER A 701 2.20 -2.82 -34.11
N GLU A 702 2.79 -3.60 -35.03
CA GLU A 702 3.35 -3.10 -36.29
C GLU A 702 2.33 -2.32 -37.13
N VAL A 703 1.06 -2.73 -37.12
CA VAL A 703 -0.02 -2.06 -37.86
C VAL A 703 -0.20 -0.61 -37.36
N GLN A 704 -0.15 -0.41 -36.04
CA GLN A 704 -0.20 0.94 -35.45
C GLN A 704 1.10 1.70 -35.71
N ALA A 705 2.24 1.02 -35.67
CA ALA A 705 3.53 1.63 -35.94
C ALA A 705 3.60 2.22 -37.36
N GLU A 706 3.11 1.48 -38.36
CA GLU A 706 3.04 1.92 -39.76
C GLU A 706 2.14 3.15 -39.95
N SER A 707 1.02 3.22 -39.22
CA SER A 707 0.10 4.35 -39.34
C SER A 707 0.59 5.59 -38.58
N ILE A 708 1.26 5.43 -37.44
CA ILE A 708 1.79 6.54 -36.63
C ILE A 708 3.07 7.10 -37.25
N SER A 709 3.90 6.27 -37.89
CA SER A 709 5.16 6.70 -38.52
C SER A 709 4.94 7.65 -39.69
N GLN A 710 3.74 7.72 -40.28
CA GLN A 710 3.38 8.77 -41.24
C GLN A 710 3.52 10.19 -40.68
N HIS A 711 3.55 10.33 -39.35
CA HIS A 711 3.61 11.61 -38.67
C HIS A 711 4.80 11.76 -37.72
N ILE A 712 5.22 10.68 -37.05
CA ILE A 712 6.32 10.65 -36.09
C ILE A 712 7.58 10.06 -36.72
N ASP A 713 8.74 10.64 -36.41
CA ASP A 713 10.02 10.30 -37.04
C ASP A 713 10.39 8.82 -36.87
N TYR A 714 10.20 8.28 -35.65
CA TYR A 714 10.47 6.87 -35.32
C TYR A 714 9.31 6.22 -34.59
N VAL A 715 8.85 5.07 -35.06
CA VAL A 715 7.86 4.25 -34.35
C VAL A 715 8.29 2.79 -34.33
N ILE A 716 8.42 2.23 -33.14
CA ILE A 716 8.78 0.84 -32.92
C ILE A 716 7.51 0.07 -32.57
N GLY A 717 7.25 -1.03 -33.28
CA GLY A 717 6.13 -1.93 -33.01
C GLY A 717 6.55 -3.39 -33.11
N MET A 718 5.62 -4.30 -32.88
CA MET A 718 5.86 -5.75 -32.88
C MET A 718 5.16 -6.37 -34.09
N ASN A 719 5.91 -7.06 -34.95
CA ASN A 719 5.35 -7.71 -36.15
C ASN A 719 4.59 -9.02 -35.82
N LYS A 720 4.77 -9.55 -34.60
CA LYS A 720 4.15 -10.78 -34.09
C LYS A 720 3.80 -10.62 -32.61
N ALA A 721 3.25 -11.68 -32.01
CA ALA A 721 3.13 -11.77 -30.55
C ALA A 721 4.53 -11.78 -29.91
N ILE A 722 4.71 -11.00 -28.85
CA ILE A 722 5.95 -10.91 -28.09
C ILE A 722 5.73 -11.37 -26.64
N GLY A 723 6.64 -12.18 -26.11
CA GLY A 723 6.60 -12.60 -24.71
C GLY A 723 6.97 -11.48 -23.75
N ASP A 724 6.39 -11.50 -22.54
CA ASP A 724 6.65 -10.52 -21.47
C ASP A 724 8.15 -10.38 -21.14
N HIS A 725 8.91 -11.47 -21.22
CA HIS A 725 10.37 -11.45 -21.03
C HIS A 725 11.09 -10.72 -22.17
N ALA A 726 10.80 -11.06 -23.43
CA ALA A 726 11.39 -10.42 -24.60
C ALA A 726 11.09 -8.91 -24.66
N ALA A 727 9.85 -8.52 -24.33
CA ALA A 727 9.45 -7.11 -24.31
C ALA A 727 10.23 -6.30 -23.26
N ILE A 728 10.45 -6.88 -22.08
CA ILE A 728 11.26 -6.27 -21.01
C ILE A 728 12.72 -6.14 -21.44
N GLU A 729 13.34 -7.21 -21.96
CA GLU A 729 14.75 -7.18 -22.37
C GLU A 729 14.99 -6.21 -23.53
N PHE A 730 14.06 -6.12 -24.48
CA PHE A 730 14.08 -5.11 -25.53
C PHE A 730 14.09 -3.69 -24.95
N ALA A 731 13.16 -3.41 -24.02
CA ALA A 731 13.04 -2.08 -23.42
C ALA A 731 14.30 -1.71 -22.62
N ILE A 732 14.88 -2.65 -21.87
CA ILE A 732 16.14 -2.44 -21.13
C ILE A 732 17.26 -2.03 -22.10
N GLY A 733 17.53 -2.85 -23.13
CA GLY A 733 18.59 -2.56 -24.10
C GLY A 733 18.38 -1.24 -24.84
N PHE A 734 17.13 -0.96 -25.24
CA PHE A 734 16.77 0.28 -25.91
C PHE A 734 17.05 1.51 -25.04
N TYR A 735 16.57 1.54 -23.79
CA TYR A 735 16.75 2.71 -22.92
C TYR A 735 18.15 2.83 -22.34
N ASP A 736 18.89 1.73 -22.15
CA ASP A 736 20.32 1.77 -21.82
C ASP A 736 21.11 2.48 -22.94
N ALA A 737 20.80 2.19 -24.20
CA ALA A 737 21.43 2.82 -25.35
C ALA A 737 21.05 4.30 -25.49
N ILE A 738 19.76 4.64 -25.34
CA ILE A 738 19.29 6.04 -25.32
C ILE A 738 19.98 6.82 -24.19
N GLY A 739 20.04 6.27 -22.98
CA GLY A 739 20.72 6.87 -21.84
C GLY A 739 22.24 7.02 -22.02
N ALA A 740 22.85 6.20 -22.88
CA ALA A 740 24.25 6.31 -23.28
C ALA A 740 24.49 7.38 -24.38
N GLY A 741 23.44 8.02 -24.88
CA GLY A 741 23.51 9.06 -25.92
C GLY A 741 23.55 8.52 -27.35
N ARG A 742 23.07 7.28 -27.58
CA ARG A 742 22.91 6.71 -28.93
C ARG A 742 21.68 7.25 -29.64
N THR A 743 21.67 7.14 -30.96
CA THR A 743 20.51 7.45 -31.80
C THR A 743 19.39 6.43 -31.58
N VAL A 744 18.16 6.75 -32.01
CA VAL A 744 17.00 5.84 -31.86
C VAL A 744 17.22 4.54 -32.63
N GLU A 745 17.86 4.61 -33.80
CA GLU A 745 18.18 3.44 -34.62
C GLU A 745 19.22 2.53 -33.97
N GLU A 746 20.31 3.11 -33.46
CA GLU A 746 21.31 2.34 -32.71
C GLU A 746 20.71 1.74 -31.44
N ALA A 747 19.83 2.47 -30.76
CA ALA A 747 19.13 1.98 -29.58
C ALA A 747 18.18 0.82 -29.91
N PHE A 748 17.49 0.88 -31.05
CA PHE A 748 16.67 -0.21 -31.55
C PHE A 748 17.50 -1.47 -31.81
N GLU A 749 18.65 -1.33 -32.49
CA GLU A 749 19.56 -2.46 -32.75
C GLU A 749 20.09 -3.08 -31.44
N ILE A 750 20.46 -2.25 -30.46
CA ILE A 750 20.91 -2.72 -29.14
C ILE A 750 19.77 -3.42 -28.39
N GLY A 751 18.55 -2.90 -28.45
CA GLY A 751 17.37 -3.55 -27.87
C GLY A 751 17.12 -4.95 -28.45
N CYS A 752 17.22 -5.11 -29.78
CA CYS A 752 17.11 -6.42 -30.40
C CYS A 752 18.28 -7.36 -30.02
N ALA A 753 19.50 -6.83 -29.95
CA ALA A 753 20.67 -7.59 -29.51
C ALA A 753 20.55 -8.05 -28.05
N SER A 754 19.95 -7.25 -27.16
CA SER A 754 19.68 -7.65 -25.77
C SER A 754 18.77 -8.88 -25.67
N ILE A 755 17.74 -8.98 -26.51
CA ILE A 755 16.89 -10.17 -26.58
C ILE A 755 17.70 -11.41 -27.02
N GLU A 756 18.57 -11.23 -28.02
CA GLU A 756 19.40 -12.32 -28.55
C GLU A 756 20.45 -12.80 -27.55
N LEU A 757 21.06 -11.90 -26.77
CA LEU A 757 22.02 -12.22 -25.71
C LEU A 757 21.41 -13.09 -24.60
N GLU A 758 20.13 -12.92 -24.31
CA GLU A 758 19.37 -13.74 -23.36
C GLU A 758 18.86 -15.06 -23.96
N ASN A 759 19.24 -15.37 -25.21
CA ASN A 759 18.81 -16.56 -25.97
C ASN A 759 17.29 -16.67 -26.14
N ILE A 760 16.61 -15.54 -26.27
CA ILE A 760 15.16 -15.48 -26.43
C ILE A 760 14.83 -15.45 -27.95
N PRO A 761 14.07 -16.42 -28.51
CA PRO A 761 13.80 -16.54 -29.95
C PRO A 761 12.82 -15.50 -30.52
N GLU A 762 12.82 -14.27 -29.98
CA GLU A 762 11.92 -13.18 -30.35
C GLU A 762 12.68 -11.90 -30.77
N ALA A 763 14.01 -11.94 -30.94
CA ALA A 763 14.86 -10.78 -31.29
C ALA A 763 14.46 -10.07 -32.61
N LEU A 764 13.78 -10.77 -33.52
CA LEU A 764 13.28 -10.22 -34.80
C LEU A 764 11.81 -9.73 -34.73
N THR A 765 11.22 -9.74 -33.54
CA THR A 765 9.82 -9.34 -33.32
C THR A 765 9.65 -7.82 -33.29
N PRO A 766 10.51 -7.06 -32.59
CA PRO A 766 10.52 -5.60 -32.69
C PRO A 766 10.91 -5.16 -34.10
N VAL A 767 10.16 -4.20 -34.64
CA VAL A 767 10.42 -3.57 -35.94
C VAL A 767 10.34 -2.06 -35.80
N ILE A 768 11.26 -1.35 -36.45
CA ILE A 768 11.27 0.11 -36.49
C ILE A 768 10.69 0.62 -37.82
N LYS A 769 9.78 1.58 -37.73
CA LYS A 769 9.17 2.31 -38.85
C LYS A 769 9.64 3.76 -38.82
N ARG A 770 9.90 4.31 -39.99
CA ARG A 770 10.40 5.68 -40.17
C ARG A 770 9.39 6.51 -40.93
N LYS A 771 9.38 7.81 -40.67
CA LYS A 771 8.58 8.76 -41.43
C LYS A 771 9.01 8.83 -42.88
N SER A 772 8.06 8.63 -43.79
CA SER A 772 8.28 8.72 -45.24
C SER A 772 8.43 10.19 -45.64
N ASN A 773 9.67 10.63 -45.92
CA ASN A 773 9.93 11.96 -46.47
C ASN A 773 9.30 12.09 -47.87
N THR A 774 8.11 12.71 -47.96
CA THR A 774 7.46 13.05 -49.24
C THR A 774 7.45 14.55 -49.57
N ASP A 775 8.01 15.43 -48.73
CA ASP A 775 7.95 16.90 -48.90
C ASP A 775 9.31 17.61 -49.03
N LYS A 776 10.26 17.05 -49.78
CA LYS A 776 11.49 17.78 -50.18
C LYS A 776 11.82 17.64 -51.67
N THR A 777 10.85 17.94 -52.51
CA THR A 777 11.08 18.31 -53.92
C THR A 777 10.01 19.31 -54.34
N GLU A 778 10.20 20.59 -53.98
CA GLU A 778 9.69 21.77 -54.72
C GLU A 778 9.99 23.05 -53.90
N SER A 779 11.15 23.65 -54.11
CA SER A 779 11.41 25.12 -54.06
C SER A 779 12.91 25.42 -53.99
N SER A 780 13.60 25.24 -55.11
CA SER A 780 14.82 25.98 -55.44
C SER A 780 15.06 25.92 -56.95
N SER A 781 14.31 26.76 -57.66
CA SER A 781 14.73 27.38 -58.93
C SER A 781 14.95 28.86 -58.68
#